data_AF-A0AA36N7A0-F1
#
_entry.id   AF-A0AA36N7A0-F1
#
_cell.length_a   1.000
_cell.length_b   1.000
_cell.length_c   1.000
_cell.angle_alpha   90.00
_cell.angle_beta   90.00
_cell.angle_gamma   90.00
#
_symmetry.space_group_name_H-M   'P 1'
#
loop_
_entity.id
_entity.type
_entity.pdbx_description
1 polymer ?
#
loop_
_entity_poly.entity_id
_entity_poly.type
_entity_poly.pdbx_seq_one_letter_code
_entity_poly.pdbx_strand_id
1 'polypeptide(L)'
;MAIDGNGQAAVIGSDGWWLCSVDFVWNENDSFDIDALGALGFPRDWPKTYSTSAALKSLIGKRGRAAAKRVAVAGLPTPQQLAELPKLTMVPMHSFQNAERAAQLAGLGVVRGWAVFERLDRAVGEAFVAERYWWNTMPDGTWIDLSPRPSSWPQVLLVEPVENSPKPKEALTRETLHLMSQLLRQRFPDYALPKSPPAVPQEKPKETVKKQSGYVAGNDRKSGQKASLDYSKFDKIEDSDDEKIVPKPALTLPMGLPREAVSRQEYDNVWRALMQDKQLPYTPAPDLDQMWGYYKYGGMDEQALLDQACEVLGKFPCRLDPKDWKGKTYSLTKKLELESREDEARMWSIICILRFPDADAFYNQGVLLNKMCDKAKFGGATVVKLPALEQSKMVPVEQYCSLFSRAAISYYRRSLKVDPKQRPAYINLIGSLERNEPANWYDEVHELAIAAVRNGIWYTKWQRSPHFVPTLTAKPFHDGQEFALARALEENYPVIKAEYVAYREKLANRKDWDDSDTTPGLGDVGNRAGALHDGGLRKSGKWQEVPLFTNCTIQREYTDLFPETTRILQTQCADATGLAFCGGGDVIFSVLTPGTRLRPHCGPSNARLTCHLGITVPRKRDGCFIRVAAEEPRGWEEGRCLVFDDSFEHEVVFQEPKTNETYPGERVVLLANFWHPDFSFKNDPDWRQRSDEMMASVDVESLPQTAMMKT
;
A
#
# COMPACT_ATOMS: atom_id res chain seq x y z
N MET A 1 4.79 11.22 16.93
CA MET A 1 4.44 9.78 17.03
C MET A 1 4.92 9.31 18.39
N ALA A 2 4.19 8.45 19.10
CA ALA A 2 4.77 7.78 20.25
C ALA A 2 5.97 6.93 19.80
N ILE A 3 6.92 6.69 20.70
CA ILE A 3 8.03 5.74 20.47
C ILE A 3 7.76 4.45 21.26
N ASP A 4 8.36 3.34 20.87
CA ASP A 4 8.28 2.06 21.56
C ASP A 4 9.29 1.95 22.71
N GLY A 5 9.26 0.84 23.46
CA GLY A 5 10.19 0.59 24.56
C GLY A 5 11.67 0.45 24.15
N ASN A 6 11.96 0.42 22.85
CA ASN A 6 13.30 0.40 22.27
C ASN A 6 13.74 1.79 21.74
N GLY A 7 12.87 2.80 21.84
CA GLY A 7 13.14 4.15 21.36
C GLY A 7 12.91 4.36 19.86
N GLN A 8 12.24 3.42 19.18
CA GLN A 8 11.85 3.53 17.76
C GLN A 8 10.43 4.08 17.63
N ALA A 9 10.03 4.54 16.45
CA ALA A 9 8.64 5.00 16.25
C ALA A 9 7.65 3.85 16.49
N ALA A 10 6.67 4.06 17.38
CA ALA A 10 5.66 3.05 17.68
C ALA A 10 4.72 2.83 16.49
N VAL A 11 4.50 1.57 16.13
CA VAL A 11 3.69 1.14 14.98
C VAL A 11 2.51 0.34 15.48
N ILE A 12 1.30 0.64 14.98
CA ILE A 12 0.08 -0.12 15.35
C ILE A 12 0.30 -1.61 15.04
N GLY A 13 0.02 -2.47 16.01
CA GLY A 13 0.24 -3.91 15.94
C GLY A 13 1.53 -4.40 16.59
N SER A 14 2.46 -3.53 16.98
CA SER A 14 3.66 -3.97 17.69
C SER A 14 3.33 -4.41 19.12
N ASP A 15 3.84 -5.55 19.53
CA ASP A 15 3.65 -6.06 20.89
C ASP A 15 4.51 -5.30 21.90
N GLY A 16 3.91 -4.89 23.01
CA GLY A 16 4.62 -4.12 24.03
C GLY A 16 3.78 -3.85 25.28
N TRP A 17 4.40 -3.21 26.26
CA TRP A 17 3.73 -2.75 27.47
C TRP A 17 3.16 -1.36 27.24
N TRP A 18 2.08 -1.28 26.48
CA TRP A 18 1.46 -0.01 26.12
C TRP A 18 0.50 0.47 27.20
N LEU A 19 0.59 1.75 27.57
CA LEU A 19 -0.39 2.38 28.45
C LEU A 19 -1.73 2.50 27.73
N CYS A 20 -2.75 1.84 28.26
CA CYS A 20 -4.12 1.92 27.79
C CYS A 20 -5.06 2.48 28.87
N SER A 21 -6.33 2.65 28.56
CA SER A 21 -7.32 3.28 29.47
C SER A 21 -7.45 2.54 30.81
N VAL A 22 -7.28 1.22 30.84
CA VAL A 22 -7.36 0.40 32.06
C VAL A 22 -6.15 0.57 33.00
N ASP A 23 -5.12 1.28 32.55
CA ASP A 23 -3.95 1.61 33.36
C ASP A 23 -4.13 2.88 34.18
N PHE A 24 -5.32 3.50 34.14
CA PHE A 24 -5.65 4.70 34.89
C PHE A 24 -6.83 4.48 35.82
N VAL A 25 -6.69 4.94 37.07
CA VAL A 25 -7.73 4.89 38.08
C VAL A 25 -7.83 6.26 38.73
N TRP A 26 -8.99 6.91 38.65
CA TRP A 26 -9.25 8.20 39.33
C TRP A 26 -10.37 8.09 40.36
N ASN A 27 -10.48 9.10 41.22
CA ASN A 27 -11.49 9.14 42.29
C ASN A 27 -12.85 9.73 41.87
N GLU A 28 -13.01 10.21 40.63
CA GLU A 28 -14.19 10.98 40.20
C GLU A 28 -15.21 10.16 39.37
N ASN A 29 -14.78 9.29 38.44
CA ASN A 29 -15.67 8.48 37.59
C ASN A 29 -15.27 6.99 37.53
N ASP A 30 -16.13 6.13 37.01
CA ASP A 30 -15.86 4.69 36.84
C ASP A 30 -15.24 4.31 35.48
N SER A 31 -15.38 5.16 34.46
CA SER A 31 -14.73 5.00 33.15
C SER A 31 -13.68 6.09 32.92
N PHE A 32 -12.49 5.72 32.46
CA PHE A 32 -11.41 6.66 32.14
C PHE A 32 -11.66 7.38 30.82
N ASP A 33 -11.55 8.71 30.83
CA ASP A 33 -11.57 9.56 29.64
C ASP A 33 -10.31 10.44 29.62
N ILE A 34 -9.51 10.26 28.57
CA ILE A 34 -8.22 10.95 28.41
C ILE A 34 -8.38 12.44 28.15
N ASP A 35 -9.43 12.84 27.42
CA ASP A 35 -9.66 14.26 27.11
C ASP A 35 -10.09 15.04 28.36
N ALA A 36 -10.58 14.31 29.37
CA ALA A 36 -10.96 14.84 30.67
C ALA A 36 -9.85 14.75 31.73
N LEU A 37 -8.65 14.21 31.44
CA LEU A 37 -7.59 13.97 32.44
C LEU A 37 -7.03 15.25 33.08
N GLY A 38 -7.02 16.36 32.32
CA GLY A 38 -6.50 17.64 32.80
C GLY A 38 -4.99 17.63 33.09
N ALA A 39 -4.46 18.73 33.63
CA ALA A 39 -3.03 18.84 33.94
C ALA A 39 -2.70 18.06 35.22
N LEU A 40 -1.64 17.24 35.17
CA LEU A 40 -1.23 16.40 36.30
C LEU A 40 0.02 16.95 36.98
N GLY A 41 0.06 16.82 38.31
CA GLY A 41 1.23 17.18 39.11
C GLY A 41 1.35 16.33 40.36
N PHE A 42 2.47 16.51 41.05
CA PHE A 42 2.63 15.93 42.38
C PHE A 42 1.57 16.50 43.34
N PRO A 43 1.01 15.69 44.27
CA PRO A 43 0.03 16.16 45.24
C PRO A 43 0.45 17.45 45.96
N ARG A 44 -0.34 18.51 45.76
CA ARG A 44 -0.25 19.79 46.46
C ARG A 44 -0.56 19.57 47.93
N ASP A 45 0.05 20.37 48.79
CA ASP A 45 0.01 20.26 50.26
C ASP A 45 0.54 18.92 50.82
N TRP A 46 1.44 18.24 50.12
CA TRP A 46 2.15 17.09 50.66
C TRP A 46 3.10 17.48 51.81
N PRO A 47 3.22 16.69 52.90
CA PRO A 47 2.56 15.40 53.16
C PRO A 47 1.17 15.53 53.80
N LYS A 48 0.71 16.74 54.16
CA LYS A 48 -0.55 16.95 54.88
C LYS A 48 -1.74 16.33 54.14
N THR A 49 -1.80 16.52 52.82
CA THR A 49 -2.84 15.98 51.92
C THR A 49 -3.04 14.46 52.06
N TYR A 50 -1.97 13.70 52.36
CA TYR A 50 -2.05 12.25 52.60
C TYR A 50 -3.01 11.89 53.76
N SER A 51 -3.01 12.73 54.79
CA SER A 51 -3.84 12.53 55.98
C SER A 51 -5.18 13.27 55.92
N THR A 52 -5.30 14.32 55.10
CA THR A 52 -6.48 15.20 55.10
C THR A 52 -7.40 15.02 53.90
N SER A 53 -6.89 14.60 52.74
CA SER A 53 -7.71 14.43 51.54
C SER A 53 -8.51 13.12 51.58
N ALA A 54 -9.84 13.25 51.59
CA ALA A 54 -10.74 12.10 51.43
C ALA A 54 -10.60 11.47 50.03
N ALA A 55 -10.42 12.30 49.00
CA ALA A 55 -10.21 11.88 47.62
C ALA A 55 -8.96 11.00 47.46
N LEU A 56 -7.81 11.43 47.99
CA LEU A 56 -6.58 10.64 47.95
C LEU A 56 -6.73 9.34 48.75
N LYS A 57 -7.36 9.37 49.93
CA LYS A 57 -7.63 8.16 50.73
C LYS A 57 -8.56 7.18 50.01
N SER A 58 -9.53 7.66 49.25
CA SER A 58 -10.42 6.81 48.45
C SER A 58 -9.68 6.11 47.29
N LEU A 59 -8.56 6.69 46.85
CA LEU A 59 -7.73 6.12 45.80
C LEU A 59 -6.71 5.14 46.38
N ILE A 60 -5.88 5.56 47.35
CA ILE A 60 -4.70 4.77 47.79
C ILE A 60 -4.76 4.30 49.24
N GLY A 61 -5.83 4.58 49.98
CA GLY A 61 -6.03 4.04 51.33
C GLY A 61 -6.18 2.52 51.32
N LYS A 62 -6.21 1.89 52.51
CA LYS A 62 -6.29 0.41 52.66
C LYS A 62 -7.48 -0.24 51.93
N ARG A 63 -8.55 0.51 51.66
CA ARG A 63 -9.75 0.06 50.92
C ARG A 63 -9.95 0.87 49.63
N GLY A 64 -8.93 1.59 49.18
CA GLY A 64 -9.01 2.44 48.00
C GLY A 64 -8.92 1.62 46.70
N ARG A 65 -9.28 2.25 45.58
CA ARG A 65 -9.28 1.60 44.25
C ARG A 65 -7.88 1.13 43.80
N ALA A 66 -6.82 1.77 44.32
CA ALA A 66 -5.42 1.39 44.17
C ALA A 66 -4.80 1.20 45.57
N ALA A 67 -5.36 0.28 46.35
CA ALA A 67 -5.01 0.10 47.76
C ALA A 67 -3.50 -0.10 47.99
N ALA A 68 -2.91 0.77 48.80
CA ALA A 68 -1.48 0.79 49.07
C ALA A 68 -1.07 -0.10 50.25
N LYS A 69 0.01 -0.87 50.06
CA LYS A 69 0.80 -1.48 51.15
C LYS A 69 1.91 -0.54 51.62
N ARG A 70 2.59 0.11 50.68
CA ARG A 70 3.66 1.08 50.95
C ARG A 70 3.51 2.27 50.02
N VAL A 71 3.72 3.46 50.57
CA VAL A 71 3.69 4.73 49.84
C VAL A 71 5.00 5.44 50.08
N ALA A 72 5.64 5.91 49.02
CA ALA A 72 6.87 6.70 49.14
C ALA A 72 6.93 7.77 48.06
N VAL A 73 7.60 8.88 48.39
CA VAL A 73 7.93 9.92 47.42
C VAL A 73 9.27 9.57 46.80
N ALA A 74 9.31 9.45 45.48
CA ALA A 74 10.56 9.28 44.74
C ALA A 74 10.93 10.59 44.04
N GLY A 75 12.05 11.17 44.43
CA GLY A 75 12.69 12.27 43.71
C GLY A 75 13.38 11.80 42.42
N LEU A 76 14.10 12.71 41.78
CA LEU A 76 15.03 12.34 40.71
C LEU A 76 16.21 11.54 41.29
N PRO A 77 16.74 10.54 40.56
CA PRO A 77 17.95 9.81 40.96
C PRO A 77 19.11 10.75 41.25
N THR A 78 19.82 10.54 42.36
CA THR A 78 20.99 11.35 42.68
C THR A 78 22.17 10.98 41.77
N PRO A 79 23.14 11.89 41.55
CA PRO A 79 24.35 11.55 40.79
C PRO A 79 25.11 10.34 41.34
N GLN A 80 25.08 10.14 42.66
CA GLN A 80 25.68 8.99 43.34
C GLN A 80 24.97 7.69 42.96
N GLN A 81 23.63 7.67 43.04
CA GLN A 81 22.82 6.52 42.61
C GLN A 81 23.01 6.20 41.13
N LEU A 82 23.14 7.21 40.27
CA LEU A 82 23.37 7.01 38.83
C LEU A 82 24.79 6.52 38.53
N ALA A 83 25.79 6.91 39.32
CA ALA A 83 27.17 6.47 39.15
C ALA A 83 27.38 4.98 39.47
N GLU A 84 26.53 4.40 40.32
CA GLU A 84 26.54 2.98 40.66
C GLU A 84 25.88 2.10 39.59
N LEU A 85 25.21 2.70 38.61
CA LEU A 85 24.49 1.99 37.56
C LEU A 85 25.27 2.00 36.24
N PRO A 86 25.15 0.94 35.42
CA PRO A 86 25.64 0.98 34.04
C PRO A 86 24.93 2.10 33.26
N LYS A 87 25.52 2.49 32.13
CA LYS A 87 24.89 3.49 31.25
C LYS A 87 23.60 2.92 30.68
N LEU A 88 22.47 3.43 31.15
CA LEU A 88 21.13 2.98 30.79
C LEU A 88 20.41 4.02 29.94
N THR A 89 19.84 3.58 28.81
CA THR A 89 18.97 4.43 27.97
C THR A 89 17.52 4.14 28.32
N MET A 90 16.84 5.15 28.87
CA MET A 90 15.46 5.05 29.32
C MET A 90 14.53 5.83 28.39
N VAL A 91 13.32 5.30 28.19
CA VAL A 91 12.37 5.83 27.22
C VAL A 91 11.18 6.48 27.97
N PRO A 92 10.78 7.72 27.67
CA PRO A 92 9.60 8.33 28.29
C PRO A 92 8.34 7.50 28.04
N MET A 93 7.38 7.54 28.97
CA MET A 93 6.11 6.81 28.90
C MET A 93 6.20 5.27 28.95
N HIS A 94 7.40 4.70 29.13
CA HIS A 94 7.64 3.26 29.14
C HIS A 94 8.17 2.74 30.49
N SER A 95 7.51 3.11 31.59
CA SER A 95 7.97 2.75 32.95
C SER A 95 8.12 1.23 33.15
N PHE A 96 7.21 0.44 32.59
CA PHE A 96 7.29 -1.02 32.57
C PHE A 96 8.59 -1.53 31.95
N GLN A 97 8.91 -1.06 30.74
CA GLN A 97 10.10 -1.48 30.01
C GLN A 97 11.39 -0.95 30.65
N ASN A 98 11.36 0.28 31.14
CA ASN A 98 12.49 0.91 31.82
C ASN A 98 12.87 0.12 33.08
N ALA A 99 11.88 -0.24 33.90
CA ALA A 99 12.11 -0.98 35.13
C ALA A 99 12.66 -2.40 34.89
N GLU A 100 12.09 -3.11 33.91
CA GLU A 100 12.57 -4.45 33.51
C GLU A 100 13.98 -4.38 32.89
N ARG A 101 14.26 -3.36 32.08
CA ARG A 101 15.60 -3.14 31.51
C ARG A 101 16.63 -2.85 32.60
N ALA A 102 16.30 -2.01 33.57
CA ALA A 102 17.19 -1.71 34.70
C ALA A 102 17.41 -2.94 35.59
N ALA A 103 16.38 -3.76 35.79
CA ALA A 103 16.52 -5.03 36.51
C ALA A 103 17.45 -6.01 35.78
N GLN A 104 17.27 -6.15 34.46
CA GLN A 104 18.08 -7.05 33.64
C GLN A 104 19.55 -6.60 33.56
N LEU A 105 19.80 -5.30 33.36
CA LEU A 105 21.15 -4.78 33.08
C LEU A 105 21.92 -4.35 34.33
N ALA A 106 21.22 -3.98 35.41
CA ALA A 106 21.84 -3.47 36.64
C ALA A 106 21.49 -4.32 37.89
N GLY A 107 20.74 -5.42 37.74
CA GLY A 107 20.39 -6.32 38.83
C GLY A 107 19.44 -5.73 39.88
N LEU A 108 18.72 -4.66 39.55
CA LEU A 108 17.78 -4.01 40.46
C LEU A 108 16.49 -4.82 40.62
N GLY A 109 15.83 -4.71 41.78
CA GLY A 109 14.47 -5.25 41.96
C GLY A 109 13.44 -4.46 41.14
N VAL A 110 12.31 -5.08 40.76
CA VAL A 110 11.17 -4.40 40.10
C VAL A 110 9.98 -4.35 41.04
N VAL A 111 9.44 -3.16 41.26
CA VAL A 111 8.18 -2.94 41.97
C VAL A 111 7.10 -2.56 40.97
N ARG A 112 5.99 -3.29 40.99
CA ARG A 112 4.87 -3.12 40.05
C ARG A 112 3.69 -2.51 40.77
N GLY A 113 3.45 -1.22 40.56
CA GLY A 113 2.45 -0.49 41.32
C GLY A 113 1.84 0.68 40.57
N TRP A 114 1.69 1.79 41.28
CA TRP A 114 1.00 2.98 40.78
C TRP A 114 1.83 4.24 41.04
N ALA A 115 1.86 5.14 40.05
CA ALA A 115 2.28 6.52 40.22
C ALA A 115 1.03 7.40 40.38
N VAL A 116 0.99 8.21 41.43
CA VAL A 116 -0.20 8.97 41.82
C VAL A 116 0.03 10.46 41.60
N PHE A 117 -0.93 11.09 40.92
CA PHE A 117 -0.90 12.48 40.54
C PHE A 117 -2.18 13.17 41.00
N GLU A 118 -2.06 14.45 41.36
CA GLU A 118 -3.21 15.32 41.54
C GLU A 118 -3.54 16.03 40.24
N ARG A 119 -4.83 16.23 39.99
CA ARG A 119 -5.35 17.04 38.90
C ARG A 119 -5.28 18.52 39.25
N LEU A 120 -4.38 19.24 38.60
CA LEU A 120 -4.08 20.64 38.88
C LEU A 120 -5.18 21.59 38.40
N ASP A 121 -6.02 21.14 37.47
CA ASP A 121 -7.22 21.82 36.98
C ASP A 121 -8.39 21.78 37.97
N ARG A 122 -8.28 21.00 39.05
CA ARG A 122 -9.27 20.88 40.12
C ARG A 122 -8.80 21.59 41.39
N ALA A 123 -9.72 21.78 42.33
CA ALA A 123 -9.39 22.34 43.63
C ALA A 123 -8.41 21.42 44.39
N VAL A 124 -7.60 22.04 45.23
CA VAL A 124 -6.51 21.37 45.95
C VAL A 124 -7.06 20.23 46.81
N GLY A 125 -6.55 19.02 46.60
CA GLY A 125 -6.89 17.84 47.39
C GLY A 125 -8.22 17.18 47.03
N GLU A 126 -8.88 17.56 45.94
CA GLU A 126 -10.20 17.01 45.54
C GLU A 126 -10.14 15.92 44.46
N ALA A 127 -9.13 15.94 43.58
CA ALA A 127 -9.07 15.03 42.44
C ALA A 127 -7.67 14.47 42.18
N PHE A 128 -7.59 13.15 42.09
CA PHE A 128 -6.36 12.37 41.93
C PHE A 128 -6.54 11.26 40.89
N VAL A 129 -5.44 10.93 40.22
CA VAL A 129 -5.33 9.80 39.30
C VAL A 129 -4.12 8.94 39.68
N ALA A 130 -4.30 7.63 39.65
CA ALA A 130 -3.27 6.62 39.77
C ALA A 130 -3.05 6.02 38.37
N GLU A 131 -1.82 6.12 37.87
CA GLU A 131 -1.37 5.49 36.63
C GLU A 131 -0.57 4.23 36.97
N ARG A 132 -0.82 3.12 36.28
CA ARG A 132 -0.06 1.89 36.46
C ARG A 132 1.40 2.16 36.08
N TYR A 133 2.30 1.87 36.99
CA TYR A 133 3.68 2.33 36.88
C TYR A 133 4.64 1.38 37.56
N TRP A 134 5.76 1.06 36.90
CA TRP A 134 6.80 0.21 37.47
C TRP A 134 8.08 1.02 37.71
N TRP A 135 8.79 0.68 38.78
CA TRP A 135 10.06 1.31 39.15
C TRP A 135 10.97 0.27 39.81
N ASN A 136 12.15 0.68 40.24
CA ASN A 136 13.16 -0.22 40.76
C ASN A 136 13.41 -0.07 42.27
N THR A 137 13.97 -1.13 42.87
CA THR A 137 14.48 -1.10 44.25
C THR A 137 15.97 -1.39 44.24
N MET A 138 16.72 -0.53 44.91
CA MET A 138 18.16 -0.69 45.16
C MET A 138 18.39 -1.83 46.17
N PRO A 139 19.61 -2.40 46.25
CA PRO A 139 19.91 -3.49 47.18
C PRO A 139 19.63 -3.20 48.66
N ASP A 140 19.68 -1.92 49.06
CA ASP A 140 19.37 -1.44 50.41
C ASP A 140 17.86 -1.31 50.71
N GLY A 141 16.99 -1.60 49.73
CA GLY A 141 15.54 -1.48 49.85
C GLY A 141 14.98 -0.08 49.52
N THR A 142 15.83 0.85 49.09
CA THR A 142 15.44 2.20 48.65
C THR A 142 14.81 2.15 47.27
N TRP A 143 13.70 2.87 47.07
CA TRP A 143 13.06 2.97 45.76
C TRP A 143 13.77 4.00 44.88
N ILE A 144 13.99 3.63 43.63
CA ILE A 144 14.55 4.48 42.59
C ILE A 144 13.68 4.34 41.34
N ASP A 145 13.34 5.46 40.73
CA ASP A 145 12.67 5.48 39.43
C ASP A 145 13.55 6.18 38.42
N LEU A 146 13.92 5.41 37.40
CA LEU A 146 14.84 5.79 36.34
C LEU A 146 14.10 6.24 35.08
N SER A 147 12.77 6.13 35.06
CA SER A 147 11.97 6.55 33.92
C SER A 147 12.04 8.07 33.75
N PRO A 148 12.22 8.58 32.51
CA PRO A 148 12.20 10.01 32.26
C PRO A 148 10.88 10.61 32.72
N ARG A 149 10.94 11.80 33.35
CA ARG A 149 9.78 12.54 33.85
C ARG A 149 9.75 13.96 33.29
N PRO A 150 8.57 14.58 33.19
CA PRO A 150 8.45 16.02 32.92
C PRO A 150 9.28 16.85 33.88
N SER A 151 9.81 17.98 33.42
CA SER A 151 10.51 18.95 34.29
C SER A 151 9.60 19.50 35.39
N SER A 152 8.28 19.52 35.15
CA SER A 152 7.26 19.87 36.13
C SER A 152 7.04 18.82 37.22
N TRP A 153 7.63 17.62 37.10
CA TRP A 153 7.51 16.50 38.04
C TRP A 153 8.85 16.17 38.71
N PRO A 154 9.38 17.06 39.57
CA PRO A 154 10.64 16.81 40.28
C PRO A 154 10.55 15.64 41.26
N GLN A 155 9.34 15.23 41.61
CA GLN A 155 9.03 14.11 42.47
C GLN A 155 7.71 13.45 42.03
N VAL A 156 7.58 12.16 42.31
CA VAL A 156 6.36 11.38 42.05
C VAL A 156 5.98 10.62 43.30
N LEU A 157 4.68 10.45 43.54
CA LEU A 157 4.17 9.62 44.63
C LEU A 157 4.02 8.19 44.11
N LEU A 158 4.85 7.27 44.61
CA LEU A 158 4.82 5.86 44.25
C LEU A 158 4.05 5.06 45.29
N VAL A 159 3.25 4.12 44.82
CA VAL A 159 2.37 3.29 45.62
C VAL A 159 2.55 1.83 45.26
N GLU A 160 3.19 1.08 46.15
CA GLU A 160 3.25 -0.38 46.09
C GLU A 160 1.88 -0.92 46.54
N PRO A 161 1.14 -1.59 45.65
CA PRO A 161 -0.20 -2.07 45.95
C PRO A 161 -0.16 -3.29 46.89
N VAL A 162 -1.28 -3.54 47.58
CA VAL A 162 -1.45 -4.75 48.41
C VAL A 162 -1.43 -6.02 47.55
N GLU A 163 -2.06 -5.96 46.37
CA GLU A 163 -2.02 -7.00 45.34
C GLU A 163 -1.16 -6.52 44.18
N ASN A 164 -0.32 -7.42 43.66
CA ASN A 164 0.59 -7.08 42.57
C ASN A 164 -0.19 -6.57 41.35
N SER A 165 0.38 -5.60 40.62
CA SER A 165 -0.27 -4.93 39.48
C SER A 165 0.39 -5.34 38.15
N PRO A 166 0.14 -6.56 37.64
CA PRO A 166 0.77 -7.03 36.40
C PRO A 166 0.26 -6.27 35.18
N LYS A 167 1.07 -6.25 34.12
CA LYS A 167 0.75 -5.67 32.81
C LYS A 167 1.18 -6.68 31.73
N PRO A 168 0.25 -7.31 31.01
CA PRO A 168 0.61 -8.14 29.87
C PRO A 168 1.14 -7.29 28.72
N LYS A 169 1.95 -7.92 27.85
CA LYS A 169 2.27 -7.34 26.55
C LYS A 169 1.06 -7.53 25.63
N GLU A 170 0.72 -6.48 24.90
CA GLU A 170 -0.41 -6.48 23.99
C GLU A 170 0.00 -5.78 22.69
N ALA A 171 -0.69 -6.10 21.60
CA ALA A 171 -0.48 -5.41 20.33
C ALA A 171 -0.95 -3.95 20.42
N LEU A 172 -0.14 -3.02 19.93
CA LEU A 172 -0.47 -1.60 19.98
C LEU A 172 -1.72 -1.30 19.15
N THR A 173 -2.82 -0.91 19.78
CA THR A 173 -4.04 -0.51 19.06
C THR A 173 -4.00 0.97 18.68
N ARG A 174 -4.92 1.37 17.79
CA ARG A 174 -5.06 2.77 17.37
C ARG A 174 -5.49 3.68 18.52
N GLU A 175 -6.35 3.17 19.41
CA GLU A 175 -6.83 3.87 20.61
C GLU A 175 -5.68 4.07 21.62
N THR A 176 -4.92 3.02 21.88
CA THR A 176 -3.74 3.04 22.75
C THR A 176 -2.66 3.99 22.21
N LEU A 177 -2.38 3.97 20.91
CA LEU A 177 -1.42 4.90 20.29
C LEU A 177 -1.89 6.36 20.38
N HIS A 178 -3.19 6.61 20.25
CA HIS A 178 -3.77 7.94 20.39
C HIS A 178 -3.57 8.48 21.81
N LEU A 179 -3.96 7.69 22.81
CA LEU A 179 -3.75 7.96 24.23
C LEU A 179 -2.28 8.27 24.55
N MET A 180 -1.37 7.40 24.15
CA MET A 180 0.07 7.60 24.38
C MET A 180 0.61 8.87 23.72
N SER A 181 0.12 9.20 22.52
CA SER A 181 0.53 10.41 21.80
C SER A 181 0.04 11.68 22.49
N GLN A 182 -1.17 11.67 23.07
CA GLN A 182 -1.68 12.79 23.86
C GLN A 182 -0.88 12.97 25.15
N LEU A 183 -0.65 11.89 25.90
CA LEU A 183 0.12 11.93 27.14
C LEU A 183 1.57 12.40 26.91
N LEU A 184 2.22 11.93 25.84
CA LEU A 184 3.58 12.34 25.50
C LEU A 184 3.67 13.85 25.22
N ARG A 185 2.73 14.40 24.44
CA ARG A 185 2.68 15.85 24.16
C ARG A 185 2.44 16.68 25.42
N GLN A 186 1.58 16.18 26.31
CA GLN A 186 1.25 16.88 27.54
C GLN A 186 2.43 16.91 28.53
N ARG A 187 3.16 15.79 28.63
CA ARG A 187 4.20 15.57 29.64
C ARG A 187 5.59 16.04 29.18
N PHE A 188 5.89 15.90 27.90
CA PHE A 188 7.19 16.23 27.36
C PHE A 188 7.04 17.06 26.07
N PRO A 189 6.62 18.33 26.18
CA PRO A 189 6.41 19.20 25.02
C PRO A 189 7.69 19.41 24.20
N ASP A 190 8.85 19.40 24.86
CA ASP A 190 10.18 19.55 24.25
C ASP A 190 10.82 18.23 23.82
N TYR A 191 10.12 17.09 23.98
CA TYR A 191 10.66 15.81 23.56
C TYR A 191 10.78 15.74 22.03
N ALA A 192 12.02 15.84 21.56
CA ALA A 192 12.33 15.74 20.14
C ALA A 192 12.00 14.32 19.65
N LEU A 193 10.91 14.22 18.90
CA LEU A 193 10.60 13.02 18.13
C LEU A 193 11.79 12.70 17.21
N PRO A 194 12.13 11.41 16.99
CA PRO A 194 12.96 11.04 15.84
C PRO A 194 12.37 11.73 14.61
N LYS A 195 13.19 12.45 13.85
CA LYS A 195 12.70 13.27 12.73
C LYS A 195 11.85 12.40 11.82
N SER A 196 10.57 12.75 11.70
CA SER A 196 9.79 12.30 10.55
C SER A 196 10.54 12.73 9.27
N PRO A 197 10.50 11.94 8.19
CA PRO A 197 10.92 12.45 6.88
C PRO A 197 10.14 13.75 6.58
N PRO A 198 10.75 14.71 5.89
CA PRO A 198 10.20 16.07 5.76
C PRO A 198 8.77 16.03 5.22
N ALA A 199 7.87 16.74 5.90
CA ALA A 199 6.50 16.92 5.46
C ALA A 199 6.44 17.89 4.27
N VAL A 200 5.69 17.50 3.22
CA VAL A 200 5.24 18.39 2.14
C VAL A 200 4.45 19.55 2.77
N PRO A 201 4.58 20.81 2.30
CA PRO A 201 3.95 21.96 2.94
C PRO A 201 2.43 21.80 3.02
N GLN A 202 1.86 21.90 4.22
CA GLN A 202 0.43 22.10 4.39
C GLN A 202 0.09 23.57 4.13
N GLU A 203 -0.78 23.83 3.16
CA GLU A 203 -1.41 25.14 2.98
C GLU A 203 -2.16 25.54 4.25
N LYS A 204 -1.98 26.79 4.69
CA LYS A 204 -2.82 27.38 5.73
C LYS A 204 -4.29 27.38 5.27
N PRO A 205 -5.27 27.16 6.17
CA PRO A 205 -6.67 27.27 5.82
C PRO A 205 -6.96 28.70 5.36
N LYS A 206 -7.46 28.87 4.14
CA LYS A 206 -8.11 30.11 3.73
C LYS A 206 -9.34 30.29 4.61
N GLU A 207 -9.42 31.42 5.31
CA GLU A 207 -10.65 31.88 5.96
C GLU A 207 -11.79 31.86 4.95
N THR A 208 -12.82 31.08 5.28
CA THR A 208 -14.13 31.15 4.64
C THR A 208 -14.73 32.53 4.85
N VAL A 209 -14.66 33.38 3.83
CA VAL A 209 -15.53 34.55 3.73
C VAL A 209 -16.93 34.08 3.35
N LYS A 210 -17.85 34.16 4.31
CA LYS A 210 -19.30 34.04 4.11
C LYS A 210 -19.75 35.01 3.00
N LYS A 211 -20.36 34.48 1.94
CA LYS A 211 -21.25 35.29 1.09
C LYS A 211 -22.55 35.52 1.88
N GLN A 212 -22.65 36.68 2.53
CA GLN A 212 -23.92 37.32 2.82
C GLN A 212 -24.05 38.53 1.90
N SER A 213 -24.98 38.45 0.95
CA SER A 213 -25.41 39.59 0.15
C SER A 213 -26.36 40.44 0.98
N GLY A 214 -25.92 41.64 1.33
CA GLY A 214 -26.77 42.70 1.85
C GLY A 214 -25.99 44.00 1.84
N TYR A 215 -26.41 44.96 1.03
CA TYR A 215 -26.01 46.35 1.23
C TYR A 215 -27.23 47.25 1.03
N VAL A 216 -27.46 48.08 2.04
CA VAL A 216 -28.49 49.12 2.12
C VAL A 216 -27.91 50.44 1.61
N ALA A 217 -28.83 51.25 1.08
CA ALA A 217 -28.71 52.54 0.45
C ALA A 217 -27.76 53.58 1.09
N GLY A 218 -27.23 54.45 0.22
CA GLY A 218 -26.69 55.77 0.56
C GLY A 218 -26.43 56.58 -0.71
N ASN A 219 -27.18 57.67 -0.88
CA ASN A 219 -27.08 58.69 -1.94
C ASN A 219 -25.63 59.17 -2.19
N ASP A 220 -25.20 59.35 -3.44
CA ASP A 220 -25.29 60.65 -4.11
C ASP A 220 -24.80 60.66 -5.57
N ARG A 221 -25.36 61.61 -6.30
CA ARG A 221 -25.34 61.91 -7.74
C ARG A 221 -23.97 61.92 -8.44
N LYS A 222 -23.91 61.46 -9.70
CA LYS A 222 -23.87 62.32 -10.92
C LYS A 222 -23.73 61.54 -12.25
N SER A 223 -24.72 61.80 -13.12
CA SER A 223 -24.70 61.97 -14.59
C SER A 223 -23.85 61.06 -15.49
N GLY A 224 -24.54 60.33 -16.38
CA GLY A 224 -24.00 59.85 -17.66
C GLY A 224 -25.02 59.01 -18.42
N GLN A 225 -25.80 59.63 -19.32
CA GLN A 225 -26.75 58.97 -20.23
C GLN A 225 -26.06 57.92 -21.13
N LYS A 226 -26.74 56.80 -21.40
CA LYS A 226 -27.04 56.36 -22.79
C LYS A 226 -27.99 55.15 -22.88
N ALA A 227 -29.00 55.35 -23.73
CA ALA A 227 -29.80 54.42 -24.55
C ALA A 227 -30.64 53.31 -23.86
N SER A 228 -31.96 53.52 -23.89
CA SER A 228 -33.01 52.54 -23.56
C SER A 228 -33.14 51.48 -24.66
N LEU A 229 -33.08 50.20 -24.31
CA LEU A 229 -33.59 49.11 -25.14
C LEU A 229 -35.09 48.94 -24.92
N ASP A 230 -35.83 48.81 -26.02
CA ASP A 230 -37.29 48.65 -26.07
C ASP A 230 -37.69 47.17 -25.85
N TYR A 231 -38.51 46.93 -24.82
CA TYR A 231 -38.96 45.61 -24.38
C TYR A 231 -40.31 45.17 -24.99
N SER A 232 -40.92 45.98 -25.87
CA SER A 232 -42.19 45.65 -26.55
C SER A 232 -42.13 44.42 -27.47
N LYS A 233 -40.95 43.82 -27.66
CA LYS A 233 -40.74 42.59 -28.46
C LYS A 233 -40.97 41.29 -27.69
N PHE A 234 -41.24 41.34 -26.39
CA PHE A 234 -41.41 40.14 -25.55
C PHE A 234 -42.85 39.90 -25.08
N ASP A 235 -43.82 40.76 -25.44
CA ASP A 235 -45.22 40.67 -25.00
C ASP A 235 -46.04 39.50 -25.61
N LYS A 236 -45.41 38.57 -26.34
CA LYS A 236 -46.11 37.46 -27.04
C LYS A 236 -45.43 36.10 -26.95
N ILE A 237 -44.68 35.82 -25.88
CA ILE A 237 -44.22 34.46 -25.61
C ILE A 237 -45.21 33.85 -24.59
N GLU A 238 -46.09 32.97 -25.07
CA GLU A 238 -46.92 32.14 -24.20
C GLU A 238 -46.03 31.18 -23.41
N ASP A 239 -46.19 31.18 -22.08
CA ASP A 239 -45.65 30.16 -21.19
C ASP A 239 -46.27 28.80 -21.55
N SER A 240 -45.50 27.97 -22.26
CA SER A 240 -45.80 26.58 -22.54
C SER A 240 -45.05 25.68 -21.54
N ASP A 241 -45.32 25.87 -20.25
CA ASP A 241 -44.84 24.99 -19.16
C ASP A 241 -45.81 23.83 -18.87
N ASP A 242 -46.42 23.26 -19.92
CA ASP A 242 -46.99 21.92 -19.89
C ASP A 242 -46.08 20.98 -20.70
N GLU A 243 -44.94 20.59 -20.12
CA GLU A 243 -44.29 19.34 -20.52
C GLU A 243 -45.29 18.21 -20.26
N LYS A 244 -46.01 17.81 -21.31
CA LYS A 244 -46.71 16.53 -21.33
C LYS A 244 -45.72 15.46 -20.89
N ILE A 245 -45.97 14.85 -19.73
CA ILE A 245 -45.31 13.62 -19.31
C ILE A 245 -45.69 12.56 -20.34
N VAL A 246 -44.87 12.41 -21.38
CA VAL A 246 -44.93 11.26 -22.27
C VAL A 246 -44.49 10.07 -21.42
N PRO A 247 -45.35 9.06 -21.19
CA PRO A 247 -44.90 7.85 -20.50
C PRO A 247 -43.75 7.25 -21.32
N LYS A 248 -42.59 7.06 -20.70
CA LYS A 248 -41.53 6.26 -21.34
C LYS A 248 -42.14 4.92 -21.75
N PRO A 249 -42.05 4.49 -23.02
CA PRO A 249 -42.60 3.21 -23.42
C PRO A 249 -42.01 2.11 -22.55
N ALA A 250 -42.87 1.24 -22.01
CA ALA A 250 -42.44 0.11 -21.21
C ALA A 250 -41.49 -0.76 -22.06
N LEU A 251 -40.33 -1.09 -21.51
CA LEU A 251 -39.34 -1.92 -22.18
C LEU A 251 -39.95 -3.32 -22.41
N THR A 252 -40.14 -3.70 -23.67
CA THR A 252 -40.53 -5.07 -24.03
C THR A 252 -39.34 -6.00 -23.87
N LEU A 253 -39.44 -6.99 -22.99
CA LEU A 253 -38.40 -7.98 -22.73
C LEU A 253 -38.65 -9.23 -23.59
N PRO A 254 -37.74 -9.63 -24.50
CA PRO A 254 -37.89 -10.81 -25.36
C PRO A 254 -37.58 -12.13 -24.62
N MET A 255 -37.89 -12.21 -23.32
CA MET A 255 -37.51 -13.32 -22.45
C MET A 255 -38.18 -14.63 -22.90
N GLY A 256 -37.39 -15.68 -23.11
CA GLY A 256 -37.89 -17.00 -23.51
C GLY A 256 -38.44 -17.10 -24.94
N LEU A 257 -38.31 -16.04 -25.75
CA LEU A 257 -38.63 -16.13 -27.18
C LEU A 257 -37.58 -16.99 -27.90
N PRO A 258 -37.97 -17.74 -28.95
CA PRO A 258 -37.01 -18.41 -29.80
C PRO A 258 -36.11 -17.36 -30.47
N ARG A 259 -34.84 -17.71 -30.65
CA ARG A 259 -33.79 -16.79 -31.12
C ARG A 259 -34.17 -16.10 -32.43
N GLU A 260 -34.85 -16.79 -33.33
CA GLU A 260 -35.29 -16.31 -34.64
C GLU A 260 -36.32 -15.19 -34.51
N ALA A 261 -37.14 -15.22 -33.44
CA ALA A 261 -38.19 -14.25 -33.18
C ALA A 261 -37.69 -12.97 -32.50
N VAL A 262 -36.53 -13.00 -31.83
CA VAL A 262 -35.95 -11.80 -31.22
C VAL A 262 -35.39 -10.88 -32.30
N SER A 263 -35.93 -9.65 -32.37
CA SER A 263 -35.44 -8.63 -33.29
C SER A 263 -34.15 -7.96 -32.80
N ARG A 264 -33.37 -7.36 -33.71
CA ARG A 264 -32.15 -6.62 -33.34
C ARG A 264 -32.47 -5.46 -32.40
N GLN A 265 -33.58 -4.78 -32.62
CA GLN A 265 -34.00 -3.65 -31.81
C GLN A 265 -34.33 -4.07 -30.37
N GLU A 266 -35.04 -5.18 -30.17
CA GLU A 266 -35.34 -5.71 -28.83
C GLU A 266 -34.07 -6.12 -28.09
N TYR A 267 -33.16 -6.81 -28.77
CA TYR A 267 -31.86 -7.20 -28.21
C TYR A 267 -31.04 -5.98 -27.75
N ASP A 268 -30.88 -4.98 -28.61
CA ASP A 268 -30.14 -3.77 -28.26
C ASP A 268 -30.81 -3.02 -27.10
N ASN A 269 -32.16 -2.96 -27.07
CA ASN A 269 -32.90 -2.30 -26.01
C ASN A 269 -32.66 -2.94 -24.63
N VAL A 270 -32.55 -4.27 -24.56
CA VAL A 270 -32.21 -4.98 -23.32
C VAL A 270 -30.83 -4.55 -22.81
N TRP A 271 -29.80 -4.59 -23.66
CA TRP A 271 -28.44 -4.21 -23.25
C TRP A 271 -28.32 -2.73 -22.91
N ARG A 272 -28.97 -1.84 -23.69
CA ARG A 272 -29.04 -0.41 -23.38
C ARG A 272 -29.68 -0.17 -22.01
N ALA A 273 -30.80 -0.84 -21.72
CA ALA A 273 -31.48 -0.70 -20.44
C ALA A 273 -30.62 -1.20 -19.26
N LEU A 274 -29.93 -2.33 -19.43
CA LEU A 274 -29.03 -2.88 -18.41
C LEU A 274 -27.89 -1.91 -18.08
N MET A 275 -27.30 -1.30 -19.12
CA MET A 275 -26.19 -0.34 -19.00
C MET A 275 -26.61 1.01 -18.38
N GLN A 276 -27.91 1.32 -18.33
CA GLN A 276 -28.45 2.54 -17.74
C GLN A 276 -28.80 2.37 -16.25
N ASP A 277 -28.58 1.20 -15.66
CA ASP A 277 -28.85 0.98 -14.24
C ASP A 277 -27.96 1.88 -13.37
N LYS A 278 -28.57 2.57 -12.41
CA LYS A 278 -27.91 3.56 -11.53
C LYS A 278 -26.92 2.94 -10.56
N GLN A 279 -26.93 1.62 -10.37
CA GLN A 279 -25.98 0.92 -9.51
C GLN A 279 -24.60 0.76 -10.15
N LEU A 280 -24.52 0.85 -11.48
CA LEU A 280 -23.27 0.68 -12.21
C LEU A 280 -22.42 1.96 -12.17
N PRO A 281 -21.11 1.85 -11.90
CA PRO A 281 -20.16 2.87 -12.28
C PRO A 281 -20.20 3.16 -13.79
N TYR A 282 -19.50 4.22 -14.22
CA TYR A 282 -19.33 4.48 -15.65
C TYR A 282 -18.78 3.24 -16.37
N THR A 283 -19.50 2.81 -17.40
CA THR A 283 -19.19 1.57 -18.13
C THR A 283 -19.20 1.87 -19.64
N PRO A 284 -18.06 1.68 -20.34
CA PRO A 284 -18.00 1.79 -21.79
C PRO A 284 -19.01 0.87 -22.47
N ALA A 285 -19.62 1.29 -23.57
CA ALA A 285 -20.56 0.44 -24.30
C ALA A 285 -19.86 -0.83 -24.83
N PRO A 286 -20.55 -1.97 -24.88
CA PRO A 286 -20.04 -3.16 -25.56
C PRO A 286 -20.21 -3.06 -27.08
N ASP A 287 -19.49 -3.90 -27.85
CA ASP A 287 -19.72 -4.06 -29.29
C ASP A 287 -20.99 -4.89 -29.56
N LEU A 288 -22.14 -4.22 -29.57
CA LEU A 288 -23.44 -4.88 -29.81
C LEU A 288 -23.53 -5.55 -31.19
N ASP A 289 -22.77 -5.10 -32.19
CA ASP A 289 -22.76 -5.75 -33.50
C ASP A 289 -22.10 -7.12 -33.44
N GLN A 290 -20.95 -7.18 -32.76
CA GLN A 290 -20.23 -8.43 -32.54
C GLN A 290 -21.06 -9.39 -31.66
N MET A 291 -21.57 -8.89 -30.53
CA MET A 291 -22.42 -9.69 -29.63
C MET A 291 -23.68 -10.20 -30.33
N TRP A 292 -24.31 -9.40 -31.19
CA TRP A 292 -25.46 -9.82 -31.98
C TRP A 292 -25.11 -10.93 -32.97
N GLY A 293 -23.95 -10.84 -33.62
CA GLY A 293 -23.43 -11.90 -34.49
C GLY A 293 -23.32 -13.23 -33.76
N TYR A 294 -22.71 -13.23 -32.57
CA TYR A 294 -22.65 -14.42 -31.72
C TYR A 294 -24.04 -14.87 -31.27
N TYR A 295 -24.92 -13.96 -30.88
CA TYR A 295 -26.29 -14.31 -30.49
C TYR A 295 -27.06 -14.99 -31.61
N LYS A 296 -26.95 -14.54 -32.87
CA LYS A 296 -27.70 -15.12 -33.99
C LYS A 296 -27.10 -16.43 -34.49
N TYR A 297 -25.78 -16.56 -34.52
CA TYR A 297 -25.11 -17.68 -35.19
C TYR A 297 -24.34 -18.62 -34.23
N GLY A 298 -24.30 -18.32 -32.93
CA GLY A 298 -23.60 -19.08 -31.89
C GLY A 298 -24.41 -20.22 -31.26
N GLY A 299 -23.96 -20.68 -30.08
CA GLY A 299 -24.48 -21.86 -29.35
C GLY A 299 -25.63 -21.58 -28.38
N MET A 300 -25.84 -22.40 -27.33
CA MET A 300 -26.91 -22.19 -26.34
C MET A 300 -26.62 -21.07 -25.33
N ASP A 301 -25.34 -20.76 -25.09
CA ASP A 301 -24.90 -19.85 -24.02
C ASP A 301 -25.37 -18.41 -24.25
N GLU A 302 -25.50 -18.00 -25.52
CA GLU A 302 -25.91 -16.65 -25.91
C GLU A 302 -27.37 -16.36 -25.60
N GLN A 303 -28.23 -17.37 -25.71
CA GLN A 303 -29.64 -17.22 -25.33
C GLN A 303 -29.78 -17.13 -23.82
N ALA A 304 -29.04 -17.97 -23.08
CA ALA A 304 -29.01 -17.90 -21.63
C ALA A 304 -28.55 -16.52 -21.13
N LEU A 305 -27.53 -15.92 -21.78
CA LEU A 305 -27.03 -14.60 -21.42
C LEU A 305 -28.10 -13.51 -21.58
N LEU A 306 -28.85 -13.51 -22.69
CA LEU A 306 -29.95 -12.57 -22.92
C LEU A 306 -31.11 -12.77 -21.94
N ASP A 307 -31.49 -14.03 -21.69
CA ASP A 307 -32.56 -14.37 -20.75
C ASP A 307 -32.23 -13.90 -19.34
N GLN A 308 -30.98 -14.07 -18.89
CA GLN A 308 -30.52 -13.59 -17.59
C GLN A 308 -30.54 -12.05 -17.50
N ALA A 309 -30.20 -11.34 -18.57
CA ALA A 309 -30.35 -9.88 -18.61
C ALA A 309 -31.82 -9.45 -18.49
N CYS A 310 -32.73 -10.14 -19.17
CA CYS A 310 -34.16 -9.91 -19.06
C CYS A 310 -34.69 -10.22 -17.65
N GLU A 311 -34.20 -11.29 -17.02
CA GLU A 311 -34.55 -11.65 -15.65
C GLU A 311 -34.20 -10.56 -14.64
N VAL A 312 -33.02 -9.94 -14.79
CA VAL A 312 -32.59 -8.81 -13.98
C VAL A 312 -33.49 -7.60 -14.21
N LEU A 313 -33.70 -7.19 -15.47
CA LEU A 313 -34.49 -6.00 -15.80
C LEU A 313 -35.96 -6.13 -15.41
N GLY A 314 -36.55 -7.30 -15.62
CA GLY A 314 -37.93 -7.61 -15.23
C GLY A 314 -38.10 -7.93 -13.76
N LYS A 315 -37.02 -7.91 -12.96
CA LYS A 315 -37.01 -8.22 -11.51
C LYS A 315 -37.62 -9.59 -11.20
N PHE A 316 -37.37 -10.57 -12.07
CA PHE A 316 -37.83 -11.94 -11.88
C PHE A 316 -36.99 -12.64 -10.80
N PRO A 317 -37.56 -13.60 -10.03
CA PRO A 317 -36.84 -14.36 -8.99
C PRO A 317 -35.72 -15.21 -9.59
N CYS A 318 -34.69 -15.52 -8.78
CA CYS A 318 -33.53 -16.28 -9.29
C CYS A 318 -33.91 -17.75 -9.39
N ARG A 319 -33.70 -18.33 -10.58
CA ARG A 319 -34.01 -19.74 -10.83
C ARG A 319 -32.99 -20.69 -10.19
N LEU A 320 -31.78 -20.20 -9.93
CA LEU A 320 -30.70 -20.95 -9.29
C LEU A 320 -30.47 -20.44 -7.87
N ASP A 321 -29.99 -21.33 -7.01
CA ASP A 321 -29.47 -20.93 -5.70
C ASP A 321 -28.28 -19.98 -5.87
N PRO A 322 -28.14 -18.92 -5.04
CA PRO A 322 -27.03 -17.97 -5.15
C PRO A 322 -25.63 -18.59 -5.09
N LYS A 323 -25.44 -19.68 -4.33
CA LYS A 323 -24.14 -20.37 -4.23
C LYS A 323 -23.81 -21.10 -5.53
N ASP A 324 -24.80 -21.80 -6.10
CA ASP A 324 -24.67 -22.48 -7.39
C ASP A 324 -24.44 -21.49 -8.53
N TRP A 325 -25.09 -20.34 -8.45
CA TRP A 325 -24.94 -19.26 -9.41
C TRP A 325 -23.49 -18.74 -9.39
N LYS A 326 -22.98 -18.36 -8.20
CA LYS A 326 -21.59 -17.91 -8.01
C LYS A 326 -20.56 -18.93 -8.47
N GLY A 327 -20.74 -20.22 -8.12
CA GLY A 327 -19.80 -21.29 -8.51
C GLY A 327 -19.67 -21.47 -10.02
N LYS A 328 -20.73 -21.16 -10.79
CA LYS A 328 -20.74 -21.26 -12.27
C LYS A 328 -20.30 -19.97 -12.96
N THR A 329 -20.40 -18.82 -12.30
CA THR A 329 -20.01 -17.50 -12.84
C THR A 329 -18.57 -17.50 -13.35
N TYR A 330 -17.61 -17.99 -12.56
CA TYR A 330 -16.21 -17.98 -12.95
C TYR A 330 -15.92 -18.83 -14.19
N SER A 331 -16.50 -20.03 -14.26
CA SER A 331 -16.33 -20.94 -15.38
C SER A 331 -16.82 -20.33 -16.69
N LEU A 332 -17.96 -19.62 -16.67
CA LEU A 332 -18.51 -18.98 -17.85
C LEU A 332 -17.67 -17.78 -18.29
N THR A 333 -17.29 -16.90 -17.36
CA THR A 333 -16.40 -15.75 -17.66
C THR A 333 -15.11 -16.23 -18.31
N LYS A 334 -14.45 -17.25 -17.74
CA LYS A 334 -13.20 -17.80 -18.27
C LYS A 334 -13.37 -18.42 -19.66
N LYS A 335 -14.48 -19.14 -19.88
CA LYS A 335 -14.80 -19.70 -21.20
C LYS A 335 -14.91 -18.60 -22.25
N LEU A 336 -15.69 -17.55 -21.97
CA LEU A 336 -15.87 -16.41 -22.88
C LEU A 336 -14.54 -15.68 -23.15
N GLU A 337 -13.70 -15.53 -22.13
CA GLU A 337 -12.37 -14.94 -22.31
C GLU A 337 -11.45 -15.78 -23.21
N LEU A 338 -11.47 -17.11 -23.09
CA LEU A 338 -10.69 -18.02 -23.95
C LEU A 338 -11.16 -17.97 -25.40
N GLU A 339 -12.44 -17.72 -25.62
CA GLU A 339 -13.05 -17.58 -26.94
C GLU A 339 -12.89 -16.17 -27.55
N SER A 340 -12.17 -15.25 -26.88
CA SER A 340 -12.05 -13.83 -27.29
C SER A 340 -13.41 -13.12 -27.38
N ARG A 341 -14.27 -13.37 -26.39
CA ARG A 341 -15.62 -12.81 -26.24
C ARG A 341 -15.69 -11.89 -25.02
N GLU A 342 -14.81 -10.90 -24.99
CA GLU A 342 -14.62 -10.05 -23.82
C GLU A 342 -15.84 -9.18 -23.49
N ASP A 343 -16.61 -8.75 -24.49
CA ASP A 343 -17.82 -7.95 -24.26
C ASP A 343 -18.95 -8.80 -23.65
N GLU A 344 -19.17 -10.04 -24.09
CA GLU A 344 -20.12 -10.94 -23.41
C GLU A 344 -19.67 -11.26 -21.98
N ALA A 345 -18.36 -11.47 -21.75
CA ALA A 345 -17.83 -11.68 -20.40
C ALA A 345 -18.12 -10.49 -19.49
N ARG A 346 -17.96 -9.25 -19.99
CA ARG A 346 -18.30 -8.03 -19.24
C ARG A 346 -19.79 -7.88 -19.00
N MET A 347 -20.61 -8.18 -20.00
CA MET A 347 -22.07 -8.10 -19.84
C MET A 347 -22.57 -9.15 -18.83
N TRP A 348 -21.97 -10.33 -18.82
CA TRP A 348 -22.20 -11.32 -17.78
C TRP A 348 -21.80 -10.80 -16.39
N SER A 349 -20.63 -10.16 -16.25
CA SER A 349 -20.23 -9.55 -14.98
C SER A 349 -21.18 -8.43 -14.53
N ILE A 350 -21.78 -7.66 -15.45
CA ILE A 350 -22.80 -6.65 -15.13
C ILE A 350 -24.09 -7.31 -14.63
N ILE A 351 -24.54 -8.40 -15.26
CA ILE A 351 -25.66 -9.20 -14.76
C ILE A 351 -25.36 -9.68 -13.33
N CYS A 352 -24.13 -10.15 -13.07
CA CYS A 352 -23.69 -10.52 -11.72
C CYS A 352 -23.84 -9.36 -10.73
N ILE A 353 -23.30 -8.19 -11.06
CA ILE A 353 -23.37 -7.00 -10.19
C ILE A 353 -24.82 -6.63 -9.87
N LEU A 354 -25.70 -6.60 -10.87
CA LEU A 354 -27.09 -6.18 -10.68
C LEU A 354 -27.93 -7.22 -9.93
N ARG A 355 -27.51 -8.49 -9.96
CA ARG A 355 -28.16 -9.58 -9.24
C ARG A 355 -27.64 -9.74 -7.82
N PHE A 356 -26.33 -9.70 -7.68
CA PHE A 356 -25.54 -9.96 -6.48
C PHE A 356 -24.41 -8.93 -6.42
N PRO A 357 -24.64 -7.74 -5.83
CA PRO A 357 -23.67 -6.64 -5.81
C PRO A 357 -22.56 -6.89 -4.78
N ASP A 358 -21.83 -7.99 -4.92
CA ASP A 358 -20.68 -8.34 -4.10
C ASP A 358 -19.36 -7.80 -4.67
N ALA A 359 -18.32 -7.85 -3.83
CA ALA A 359 -17.01 -7.29 -4.17
C ALA A 359 -16.39 -7.97 -5.40
N ASP A 360 -16.49 -9.29 -5.50
CA ASP A 360 -15.88 -10.06 -6.59
C ASP A 360 -16.50 -9.74 -7.95
N ALA A 361 -17.82 -9.53 -8.02
CA ALA A 361 -18.48 -9.13 -9.26
C ALA A 361 -18.00 -7.76 -9.76
N PHE A 362 -17.82 -6.78 -8.86
CA PHE A 362 -17.23 -5.48 -9.21
C PHE A 362 -15.76 -5.61 -9.61
N TYR A 363 -14.98 -6.40 -8.88
CA TYR A 363 -13.56 -6.65 -9.17
C TYR A 363 -13.38 -7.28 -10.56
N ASN A 364 -14.12 -8.35 -10.87
CA ASN A 364 -14.05 -9.05 -12.15
C ASN A 364 -14.35 -8.14 -13.33
N GLN A 365 -15.34 -7.26 -13.21
CA GLN A 365 -15.63 -6.26 -14.26
C GLN A 365 -14.45 -5.31 -14.49
N GLY A 366 -13.78 -4.89 -13.42
CA GLY A 366 -12.56 -4.08 -13.50
C GLY A 366 -11.43 -4.80 -14.23
N VAL A 367 -11.21 -6.08 -13.95
CA VAL A 367 -10.18 -6.91 -14.60
C VAL A 367 -10.41 -7.01 -16.10
N LEU A 368 -11.64 -7.32 -16.52
CA LEU A 368 -12.00 -7.42 -17.94
C LEU A 368 -11.77 -6.10 -18.68
N LEU A 369 -12.18 -4.98 -18.09
CA LEU A 369 -11.95 -3.64 -18.64
C LEU A 369 -10.46 -3.32 -18.79
N ASN A 370 -9.64 -3.62 -17.78
CA ASN A 370 -8.20 -3.40 -17.84
C ASN A 370 -7.54 -4.30 -18.90
N LYS A 371 -7.98 -5.56 -19.03
CA LYS A 371 -7.49 -6.48 -20.06
C LYS A 371 -7.78 -5.98 -21.48
N MET A 372 -8.96 -5.43 -21.74
CA MET A 372 -9.30 -4.83 -23.03
C MET A 372 -8.41 -3.61 -23.33
N CYS A 373 -8.13 -2.78 -22.32
CA CYS A 373 -7.17 -1.68 -22.43
C CYS A 373 -5.76 -2.19 -22.80
N ASP A 374 -5.25 -3.21 -22.09
CA ASP A 374 -3.93 -3.77 -22.35
C ASP A 374 -3.85 -4.41 -23.75
N LYS A 375 -4.87 -5.14 -24.19
CA LYS A 375 -4.96 -5.71 -25.55
C LYS A 375 -4.87 -4.63 -26.63
N ALA A 376 -5.56 -3.50 -26.45
CA ALA A 376 -5.50 -2.38 -27.39
C ALA A 376 -4.13 -1.70 -27.35
N LYS A 377 -3.56 -1.48 -26.16
CA LYS A 377 -2.28 -0.80 -25.95
C LYS A 377 -1.09 -1.57 -26.56
N PHE A 378 -1.08 -2.89 -26.43
CA PHE A 378 0.01 -3.74 -26.89
C PHE A 378 -0.26 -4.40 -28.26
N GLY A 379 -1.42 -4.17 -28.86
CA GLY A 379 -1.81 -4.75 -30.15
C GLY A 379 -1.14 -4.11 -31.38
N GLY A 380 -0.27 -3.11 -31.21
CA GLY A 380 0.49 -2.45 -32.29
C GLY A 380 -0.30 -1.47 -33.16
N ALA A 381 -1.63 -1.44 -33.06
CA ALA A 381 -2.47 -0.48 -33.76
C ALA A 381 -2.37 0.93 -33.17
N THR A 382 -2.50 1.97 -34.00
CA THR A 382 -2.55 3.38 -33.55
C THR A 382 -3.98 3.87 -33.28
N VAL A 383 -4.96 3.22 -33.90
CA VAL A 383 -6.40 3.48 -33.74
C VAL A 383 -7.16 2.19 -33.50
N VAL A 384 -8.27 2.28 -32.77
CA VAL A 384 -9.13 1.15 -32.41
C VAL A 384 -10.61 1.56 -32.50
N LYS A 385 -11.48 0.59 -32.79
CA LYS A 385 -12.94 0.79 -32.76
C LYS A 385 -13.37 0.98 -31.31
N LEU A 386 -13.99 2.13 -31.00
CA LEU A 386 -14.67 2.38 -29.73
C LEU A 386 -16.15 2.09 -29.92
N PRO A 387 -16.70 1.03 -29.28
CA PRO A 387 -18.12 0.74 -29.36
C PRO A 387 -18.97 1.84 -28.72
N ALA A 388 -20.18 2.02 -29.25
CA ALA A 388 -21.20 2.90 -28.69
C ALA A 388 -22.59 2.30 -28.92
N LEU A 389 -23.56 2.68 -28.08
CA LEU A 389 -24.93 2.16 -28.14
C LEU A 389 -25.72 2.63 -29.39
N GLU A 390 -25.22 3.67 -30.06
CA GLU A 390 -25.79 4.24 -31.29
C GLU A 390 -24.85 4.03 -32.47
N GLN A 391 -23.68 4.66 -32.46
CA GLN A 391 -22.71 4.55 -33.56
C GLN A 391 -21.27 4.45 -33.05
N SER A 392 -20.62 3.34 -33.39
CA SER A 392 -19.19 3.13 -33.11
C SER A 392 -18.32 4.12 -33.90
N LYS A 393 -17.15 4.46 -33.36
CA LYS A 393 -16.18 5.33 -34.03
C LYS A 393 -14.76 4.83 -33.86
N MET A 394 -13.90 5.14 -34.82
CA MET A 394 -12.45 4.92 -34.66
C MET A 394 -11.86 6.02 -33.78
N VAL A 395 -11.09 5.63 -32.78
CA VAL A 395 -10.40 6.55 -31.87
C VAL A 395 -8.93 6.19 -31.75
N PRO A 396 -8.05 7.13 -31.39
CA PRO A 396 -6.69 6.80 -30.97
C PRO A 396 -6.69 5.79 -29.82
N VAL A 397 -5.75 4.84 -29.82
CA VAL A 397 -5.62 3.84 -28.76
C VAL A 397 -5.49 4.48 -27.38
N GLU A 398 -4.79 5.62 -27.26
CA GLU A 398 -4.69 6.37 -26.01
C GLU A 398 -6.05 6.81 -25.46
N GLN A 399 -6.95 7.29 -26.33
CA GLN A 399 -8.30 7.69 -25.94
C GLN A 399 -9.12 6.49 -25.46
N TYR A 400 -9.02 5.35 -26.15
CA TYR A 400 -9.65 4.10 -25.73
C TYR A 400 -9.13 3.65 -24.36
N CYS A 401 -7.81 3.54 -24.20
CA CYS A 401 -7.18 3.14 -22.96
C CYS A 401 -7.54 4.05 -21.78
N SER A 402 -7.62 5.36 -22.00
CA SER A 402 -8.05 6.33 -20.98
C SER A 402 -9.47 6.07 -20.48
N LEU A 403 -10.41 5.78 -21.39
CA LEU A 403 -11.81 5.49 -21.04
C LEU A 403 -11.95 4.17 -20.28
N PHE A 404 -11.31 3.10 -20.79
CA PHE A 404 -11.40 1.77 -20.21
C PHE A 404 -10.68 1.67 -18.87
N SER A 405 -9.50 2.28 -18.73
CA SER A 405 -8.78 2.34 -17.45
C SER A 405 -9.55 3.11 -16.39
N ARG A 406 -10.20 4.23 -16.76
CA ARG A 406 -11.05 5.01 -15.83
C ARG A 406 -12.25 4.19 -15.36
N ALA A 407 -12.88 3.44 -16.26
CA ALA A 407 -13.95 2.53 -15.91
C ALA A 407 -13.46 1.44 -14.96
N ALA A 408 -12.36 0.75 -15.29
CA ALA A 408 -11.77 -0.29 -14.44
C ALA A 408 -11.47 0.21 -13.02
N ILE A 409 -10.83 1.38 -12.89
CA ILE A 409 -10.55 2.05 -11.61
C ILE A 409 -11.84 2.26 -10.80
N SER A 410 -12.92 2.72 -11.45
CA SER A 410 -14.20 2.95 -10.75
C SER A 410 -14.82 1.65 -10.21
N TYR A 411 -14.65 0.55 -10.95
CA TYR A 411 -15.09 -0.78 -10.55
C TYR A 411 -14.28 -1.35 -9.38
N TYR A 412 -12.95 -1.23 -9.40
CA TYR A 412 -12.12 -1.63 -8.25
C TYR A 412 -12.43 -0.82 -6.99
N ARG A 413 -12.64 0.50 -7.12
CA ARG A 413 -13.06 1.33 -5.98
C ARG A 413 -14.43 0.89 -5.44
N ARG A 414 -15.35 0.46 -6.31
CA ARG A 414 -16.65 -0.07 -5.89
C ARG A 414 -16.51 -1.41 -5.19
N SER A 415 -15.65 -2.31 -5.68
CA SER A 415 -15.27 -3.56 -5.00
C SER A 415 -14.79 -3.29 -3.58
N LEU A 416 -13.82 -2.39 -3.41
CA LEU A 416 -13.25 -2.05 -2.09
C LEU A 416 -14.25 -1.34 -1.15
N LYS A 417 -15.27 -0.68 -1.72
CA LYS A 417 -16.37 -0.12 -0.93
C LYS A 417 -17.30 -1.21 -0.40
N VAL A 418 -17.47 -2.31 -1.12
CA VAL A 418 -18.29 -3.46 -0.70
C VAL A 418 -17.50 -4.33 0.27
N ASP A 419 -16.25 -4.66 -0.05
CA ASP A 419 -15.34 -5.39 0.84
C ASP A 419 -13.96 -4.69 0.90
N PRO A 420 -13.68 -3.97 2.00
CA PRO A 420 -12.37 -3.35 2.23
C PRO A 420 -11.21 -4.34 2.39
N LYS A 421 -11.47 -5.64 2.51
CA LYS A 421 -10.44 -6.69 2.60
C LYS A 421 -10.16 -7.38 1.26
N GLN A 422 -10.81 -6.94 0.17
CA GLN A 422 -10.56 -7.48 -1.17
C GLN A 422 -9.13 -7.12 -1.65
N ARG A 423 -8.18 -8.01 -1.38
CA ARG A 423 -6.74 -7.87 -1.70
C ARG A 423 -6.48 -7.64 -3.21
N PRO A 424 -6.94 -8.50 -4.12
CA PRO A 424 -6.81 -8.29 -5.57
C PRO A 424 -7.30 -6.94 -6.08
N ALA A 425 -8.37 -6.38 -5.51
CA ALA A 425 -8.88 -5.09 -5.92
C ALA A 425 -7.87 -3.97 -5.59
N TYR A 426 -7.19 -4.01 -4.44
CA TYR A 426 -6.08 -3.09 -4.15
C TYR A 426 -4.93 -3.24 -5.14
N ILE A 427 -4.47 -4.47 -5.36
CA ILE A 427 -3.35 -4.78 -6.26
C ILE A 427 -3.62 -4.23 -7.67
N ASN A 428 -4.78 -4.56 -8.25
CA ASN A 428 -5.11 -4.16 -9.60
C ASN A 428 -5.41 -2.66 -9.72
N LEU A 429 -6.06 -2.06 -8.71
CA LEU A 429 -6.32 -0.61 -8.69
C LEU A 429 -5.01 0.19 -8.67
N ILE A 430 -4.09 -0.15 -7.74
CA ILE A 430 -2.79 0.51 -7.64
C ILE A 430 -2.00 0.31 -8.92
N GLY A 431 -1.94 -0.92 -9.45
CA GLY A 431 -1.26 -1.19 -10.72
C GLY A 431 -1.85 -0.40 -11.90
N SER A 432 -3.18 -0.22 -11.97
CA SER A 432 -3.81 0.61 -12.99
C SER A 432 -3.47 2.10 -12.83
N LEU A 433 -3.31 2.61 -11.60
CA LEU A 433 -2.88 4.00 -11.36
C LEU A 433 -1.41 4.20 -11.73
N GLU A 434 -0.52 3.30 -11.31
CA GLU A 434 0.92 3.34 -11.62
C GLU A 434 1.20 3.28 -13.14
N ARG A 435 0.43 2.47 -13.89
CA ARG A 435 0.61 2.33 -15.35
C ARG A 435 0.06 3.49 -16.17
N ASN A 436 -0.99 4.15 -15.70
CA ASN A 436 -1.69 5.18 -16.46
C ASN A 436 -1.39 6.61 -16.00
N GLU A 437 -0.78 6.79 -14.83
CA GLU A 437 -0.37 8.06 -14.24
C GLU A 437 -1.44 9.19 -14.35
N PRO A 438 -2.72 8.98 -13.99
CA PRO A 438 -3.69 10.09 -13.97
C PRO A 438 -3.24 11.20 -12.98
N ALA A 439 -3.86 12.38 -13.07
CA ALA A 439 -3.54 13.46 -12.12
C ALA A 439 -3.64 12.98 -10.66
N ASN A 440 -2.62 13.31 -9.86
CA ASN A 440 -2.48 12.92 -8.44
C ASN A 440 -2.39 11.40 -8.17
N TRP A 441 -2.08 10.57 -9.18
CA TRP A 441 -1.99 9.12 -9.02
C TRP A 441 -1.05 8.68 -7.90
N TYR A 442 0.09 9.36 -7.72
CA TYR A 442 1.11 8.95 -6.75
C TYR A 442 0.59 9.09 -5.32
N ASP A 443 -0.05 10.21 -5.00
CA ASP A 443 -0.67 10.44 -3.70
C ASP A 443 -1.84 9.46 -3.49
N GLU A 444 -2.65 9.23 -4.52
CA GLU A 444 -3.77 8.28 -4.46
C GLU A 444 -3.28 6.84 -4.19
N VAL A 445 -2.22 6.38 -4.86
CA VAL A 445 -1.60 5.07 -4.63
C VAL A 445 -1.18 4.94 -3.16
N HIS A 446 -0.58 5.98 -2.59
CA HIS A 446 -0.16 5.97 -1.20
C HIS A 446 -1.34 5.98 -0.22
N GLU A 447 -2.42 6.71 -0.51
CA GLU A 447 -3.65 6.69 0.27
C GLU A 447 -4.33 5.32 0.24
N LEU A 448 -4.41 4.70 -0.93
CA LEU A 448 -4.93 3.35 -1.12
C LEU A 448 -4.07 2.32 -0.39
N ALA A 449 -2.74 2.44 -0.46
CA ALA A 449 -1.83 1.56 0.25
C ALA A 449 -1.97 1.72 1.78
N ILE A 450 -2.17 2.94 2.29
CA ILE A 450 -2.50 3.17 3.71
C ILE A 450 -3.82 2.48 4.07
N ALA A 451 -4.84 2.56 3.21
CA ALA A 451 -6.11 1.87 3.44
C ALA A 451 -5.93 0.34 3.44
N ALA A 452 -5.15 -0.20 2.51
CA ALA A 452 -4.81 -1.62 2.41
C ALA A 452 -4.11 -2.11 3.69
N VAL A 453 -3.16 -1.34 4.23
CA VAL A 453 -2.48 -1.65 5.51
C VAL A 453 -3.48 -1.68 6.66
N ARG A 454 -4.40 -0.72 6.73
CA ARG A 454 -5.45 -0.69 7.79
C ARG A 454 -6.38 -1.91 7.73
N ASN A 455 -6.55 -2.50 6.54
CA ASN A 455 -7.36 -3.69 6.32
C ASN A 455 -6.55 -5.01 6.36
N GLY A 456 -5.26 -4.96 6.71
CA GLY A 456 -4.42 -6.14 6.87
C GLY A 456 -3.91 -6.77 5.56
N ILE A 457 -3.93 -6.04 4.45
CA ILE A 457 -3.49 -6.54 3.13
C ILE A 457 -1.96 -6.56 3.00
N TRP A 458 -1.32 -5.50 3.50
CA TRP A 458 0.13 -5.33 3.56
C TRP A 458 0.52 -4.71 4.90
N TYR A 459 1.81 -4.74 5.24
CA TYR A 459 2.30 -4.15 6.50
C TYR A 459 2.60 -2.66 6.42
N THR A 460 3.08 -2.21 5.26
CA THR A 460 3.45 -0.82 5.08
C THR A 460 2.90 -0.34 3.75
N LYS A 461 2.70 0.98 3.64
CA LYS A 461 2.27 1.58 2.37
C LYS A 461 3.34 1.46 1.28
N TRP A 462 4.58 1.16 1.67
CA TRP A 462 5.73 1.07 0.77
C TRP A 462 5.90 -0.34 0.19
N GLN A 463 5.51 -1.40 0.91
CA GLN A 463 5.69 -2.79 0.46
C GLN A 463 4.36 -3.34 -0.06
N ARG A 464 4.20 -3.38 -1.39
CA ARG A 464 2.89 -3.61 -2.04
C ARG A 464 2.91 -4.76 -3.04
N SER A 465 3.73 -5.78 -2.80
CA SER A 465 3.84 -6.92 -3.70
C SER A 465 2.50 -7.68 -3.81
N PRO A 466 2.10 -8.09 -5.03
CA PRO A 466 0.92 -8.93 -5.24
C PRO A 466 0.95 -10.22 -4.44
N HIS A 467 2.07 -10.96 -4.49
CA HIS A 467 2.34 -12.08 -3.60
C HIS A 467 3.06 -11.55 -2.35
N PHE A 468 2.53 -11.83 -1.16
CA PHE A 468 3.06 -11.28 0.09
C PHE A 468 3.00 -12.33 1.19
N VAL A 469 4.14 -12.60 1.81
CA VAL A 469 4.30 -13.54 2.91
C VAL A 469 4.55 -12.73 4.20
N PRO A 470 3.58 -12.62 5.11
CA PRO A 470 3.62 -11.77 6.29
C PRO A 470 4.70 -12.20 7.29
N THR A 471 5.08 -13.48 7.33
CA THR A 471 6.08 -13.95 8.29
C THR A 471 7.51 -13.53 7.95
N LEU A 472 7.76 -12.92 6.79
CA LEU A 472 9.10 -12.54 6.36
C LEU A 472 9.51 -11.17 6.92
N THR A 473 10.78 -11.07 7.27
CA THR A 473 11.41 -9.82 7.69
C THR A 473 11.31 -8.78 6.57
N ALA A 474 10.74 -7.61 6.85
CA ALA A 474 10.56 -6.54 5.88
C ALA A 474 11.57 -5.41 6.11
N LYS A 475 12.56 -5.26 5.21
CA LYS A 475 13.54 -4.15 5.24
C LYS A 475 13.79 -3.63 3.82
N PRO A 476 13.76 -2.30 3.59
CA PRO A 476 14.02 -1.75 2.26
C PRO A 476 15.41 -2.09 1.73
N PHE A 477 16.44 -1.91 2.57
CA PHE A 477 17.83 -2.23 2.25
C PHE A 477 18.40 -3.22 3.26
N HIS A 478 19.31 -4.08 2.79
CA HIS A 478 20.03 -5.03 3.62
C HIS A 478 21.55 -4.80 3.51
N ASP A 479 22.30 -5.26 4.51
CA ASP A 479 23.76 -5.30 4.41
C ASP A 479 24.16 -6.47 3.50
N GLY A 480 24.79 -6.16 2.36
CA GLY A 480 25.25 -7.17 1.40
C GLY A 480 26.20 -8.19 2.04
N GLN A 481 26.97 -7.80 3.05
CA GLN A 481 27.91 -8.69 3.73
C GLN A 481 27.23 -9.78 4.56
N GLU A 482 25.91 -9.73 4.78
CA GLU A 482 25.15 -10.80 5.42
C GLU A 482 24.93 -12.00 4.46
N PHE A 483 24.96 -11.78 3.14
CA PHE A 483 24.58 -12.79 2.15
C PHE A 483 25.77 -13.41 1.44
N ALA A 484 25.83 -14.75 1.43
CA ALA A 484 26.89 -15.50 0.74
C ALA A 484 26.96 -15.19 -0.76
N LEU A 485 25.80 -15.04 -1.41
CA LEU A 485 25.70 -14.65 -2.82
C LEU A 485 26.38 -13.30 -3.09
N ALA A 486 26.10 -12.28 -2.28
CA ALA A 486 26.67 -10.95 -2.49
C ALA A 486 28.19 -10.97 -2.29
N ARG A 487 28.69 -11.66 -1.26
CA ARG A 487 30.14 -11.83 -1.05
C ARG A 487 30.80 -12.55 -2.25
N ALA A 488 30.20 -13.64 -2.74
CA ALA A 488 30.70 -14.37 -3.90
C ALA A 488 30.74 -13.48 -5.17
N LEU A 489 29.71 -12.67 -5.39
CA LEU A 489 29.67 -11.72 -6.51
C LEU A 489 30.75 -10.63 -6.40
N GLU A 490 30.97 -10.06 -5.21
CA GLU A 490 32.03 -9.07 -4.98
C GLU A 490 33.43 -9.68 -5.15
N GLU A 491 33.68 -10.87 -4.60
CA GLU A 491 34.97 -11.58 -4.70
C GLU A 491 35.32 -11.91 -6.16
N ASN A 492 34.33 -12.26 -6.97
CA ASN A 492 34.52 -12.63 -8.37
C ASN A 492 34.29 -11.47 -9.36
N TYR A 493 34.05 -10.25 -8.87
CA TYR A 493 33.79 -9.07 -9.69
C TYR A 493 34.80 -8.86 -10.84
N PRO A 494 36.13 -9.02 -10.65
CA PRO A 494 37.09 -8.81 -11.74
C PRO A 494 36.83 -9.71 -12.94
N VAL A 495 36.46 -10.97 -12.71
CA VAL A 495 36.16 -11.95 -13.76
C VAL A 495 34.85 -11.62 -14.44
N ILE A 496 33.80 -11.33 -13.65
CA ILE A 496 32.47 -10.98 -14.17
C ILE A 496 32.55 -9.72 -15.05
N LYS A 497 33.30 -8.70 -14.61
CA LYS A 497 33.52 -7.48 -15.38
C LYS A 497 34.31 -7.74 -16.66
N ALA A 498 35.35 -8.57 -16.60
CA ALA A 498 36.15 -8.91 -17.78
C ALA A 498 35.30 -9.58 -18.87
N GLU A 499 34.43 -10.53 -18.51
CA GLU A 499 33.51 -11.17 -19.47
C GLU A 499 32.51 -10.17 -20.06
N TYR A 500 31.95 -9.27 -19.24
CA TYR A 500 31.06 -8.22 -19.75
C TYR A 500 31.74 -7.25 -20.69
N VAL A 501 32.97 -6.83 -20.39
CA VAL A 501 33.76 -5.98 -21.29
C VAL A 501 34.06 -6.71 -22.60
N ALA A 502 34.49 -7.97 -22.55
CA ALA A 502 34.75 -8.78 -23.74
C ALA A 502 33.49 -8.95 -24.61
N TYR A 503 32.33 -9.18 -23.99
CA TYR A 503 31.04 -9.21 -24.68
C TYR A 503 30.72 -7.88 -25.39
N ARG A 504 30.91 -6.74 -24.71
CA ARG A 504 30.67 -5.41 -25.30
C ARG A 504 31.65 -5.10 -26.43
N GLU A 505 32.91 -5.47 -26.29
CA GLU A 505 33.92 -5.34 -27.36
C GLU A 505 33.56 -6.20 -28.57
N LYS A 506 33.11 -7.44 -28.36
CA LYS A 506 32.64 -8.31 -29.45
C LYS A 506 31.47 -7.66 -30.20
N LEU A 507 30.48 -7.13 -29.47
CA LEU A 507 29.35 -6.43 -30.09
C LEU A 507 29.78 -5.16 -30.84
N ALA A 508 30.73 -4.39 -30.32
CA ALA A 508 31.22 -3.17 -30.96
C ALA A 508 32.03 -3.47 -32.24
N ASN A 509 32.69 -4.63 -32.29
CA ASN A 509 33.48 -5.07 -33.43
C ASN A 509 32.68 -5.94 -34.43
N ARG A 510 31.40 -6.21 -34.13
CA ARG A 510 30.51 -6.93 -35.03
C ARG A 510 30.37 -6.16 -36.35
N LYS A 511 30.54 -6.87 -37.45
CA LYS A 511 30.38 -6.30 -38.79
C LYS A 511 28.99 -6.63 -39.31
N ASP A 512 28.26 -5.62 -39.77
CA ASP A 512 26.88 -5.78 -40.26
C ASP A 512 26.73 -6.76 -41.44
N TRP A 513 27.83 -7.11 -42.12
CA TRP A 513 27.86 -8.06 -43.24
C TRP A 513 28.25 -9.49 -42.86
N ASP A 514 28.66 -9.74 -41.62
CA ASP A 514 29.08 -11.07 -41.17
C ASP A 514 27.89 -11.85 -40.60
N ASP A 515 27.16 -12.52 -41.50
CA ASP A 515 26.01 -13.37 -41.15
C ASP A 515 26.39 -14.58 -40.26
N SER A 516 27.70 -14.87 -40.09
CA SER A 516 28.16 -15.93 -39.19
C SER A 516 28.22 -15.50 -37.72
N ASP A 517 28.29 -14.19 -37.45
CA ASP A 517 28.25 -13.67 -36.08
C ASP A 517 26.80 -13.55 -35.57
N THR A 518 26.37 -14.62 -34.90
CA THR A 518 25.06 -14.75 -34.25
C THR A 518 25.03 -14.24 -32.82
N THR A 519 26.07 -13.50 -32.37
CA THR A 519 26.13 -12.98 -31.01
C THR A 519 24.91 -12.11 -30.70
N PRO A 520 24.09 -12.47 -29.70
CA PRO A 520 22.89 -11.71 -29.37
C PRO A 520 23.26 -10.35 -28.77
N GLY A 521 22.59 -9.30 -29.24
CA GLY A 521 22.73 -7.95 -28.71
C GLY A 521 22.00 -7.74 -27.39
N LEU A 522 22.04 -6.51 -26.89
CA LEU A 522 21.25 -6.10 -25.73
C LEU A 522 19.78 -5.97 -26.13
N GLY A 523 18.89 -6.70 -25.44
CA GLY A 523 17.44 -6.58 -25.64
C GLY A 523 16.85 -5.41 -24.88
N ASP A 524 15.84 -4.73 -25.42
CA ASP A 524 15.06 -3.77 -24.64
C ASP A 524 14.24 -4.51 -23.58
N VAL A 525 14.28 -4.02 -22.33
CA VAL A 525 13.54 -4.65 -21.24
C VAL A 525 12.04 -4.60 -21.51
N GLY A 526 11.38 -5.74 -21.30
CA GLY A 526 9.95 -5.93 -21.50
C GLY A 526 9.51 -6.34 -22.91
N ASN A 527 10.45 -6.43 -23.87
CA ASN A 527 10.16 -6.93 -25.22
C ASN A 527 10.32 -8.46 -25.35
N ARG A 528 10.88 -9.12 -24.33
CA ARG A 528 10.96 -10.59 -24.24
C ARG A 528 9.61 -11.19 -23.85
N ALA A 529 9.28 -12.36 -24.39
CA ALA A 529 8.12 -13.13 -23.94
C ALA A 529 8.23 -13.37 -22.42
N GLY A 530 7.17 -13.10 -21.65
CA GLY A 530 7.17 -13.28 -20.20
C GLY A 530 7.63 -12.08 -19.34
N ALA A 531 8.32 -11.06 -19.90
CA ALA A 531 8.71 -9.85 -19.14
C ALA A 531 7.81 -8.63 -19.41
N LEU A 532 6.58 -8.85 -19.90
CA LEU A 532 5.62 -7.78 -20.19
C LEU A 532 5.36 -6.85 -18.99
N HIS A 533 5.54 -7.34 -17.77
CA HIS A 533 5.44 -6.55 -16.54
C HIS A 533 6.42 -5.37 -16.51
N ASP A 534 7.62 -5.51 -17.08
CA ASP A 534 8.68 -4.50 -16.98
C ASP A 534 8.68 -3.49 -18.14
N GLY A 535 8.09 -3.86 -19.29
CA GLY A 535 8.02 -3.00 -20.48
C GLY A 535 7.24 -1.70 -20.24
N GLY A 536 6.34 -1.69 -19.24
CA GLY A 536 5.57 -0.53 -18.82
C GLY A 536 6.27 0.36 -17.78
N LEU A 537 7.46 0.03 -17.28
CA LEU A 537 8.10 0.74 -16.17
C LEU A 537 9.00 1.90 -16.61
N ARG A 538 9.56 1.83 -17.82
CA ARG A 538 10.44 2.88 -18.36
C ARG A 538 9.63 4.13 -18.74
N LYS A 539 9.90 5.26 -18.08
CA LYS A 539 9.26 6.56 -18.36
C LYS A 539 9.99 7.34 -19.46
N SER A 540 11.31 7.29 -19.44
CA SER A 540 12.19 7.96 -20.41
C SER A 540 13.51 7.19 -20.54
N GLY A 541 14.34 7.56 -21.53
CA GLY A 541 15.65 6.97 -21.76
C GLY A 541 15.62 5.55 -22.29
N LYS A 542 16.72 4.81 -22.12
CA LYS A 542 16.92 3.46 -22.65
C LYS A 542 17.27 2.50 -21.52
N TRP A 543 16.50 1.41 -21.45
CA TRP A 543 16.72 0.32 -20.50
C TRP A 543 16.81 -0.98 -21.27
N GLN A 544 17.98 -1.61 -21.18
CA GLN A 544 18.29 -2.84 -21.88
C GLN A 544 18.82 -3.91 -20.93
N GLU A 545 18.84 -5.15 -21.39
CA GLU A 545 19.27 -6.31 -20.61
C GLU A 545 20.04 -7.34 -21.43
N VAL A 546 20.84 -8.13 -20.71
CA VAL A 546 21.48 -9.37 -21.16
C VAL A 546 21.01 -10.47 -20.19
N PRO A 547 19.99 -11.27 -20.55
CA PRO A 547 19.43 -12.26 -19.65
C PRO A 547 20.30 -13.51 -19.57
N LEU A 548 20.63 -13.97 -18.36
CA LEU A 548 21.38 -15.21 -18.14
C LEU A 548 20.46 -16.34 -17.65
N PHE A 549 19.65 -16.06 -16.62
CA PHE A 549 18.67 -16.98 -16.04
C PHE A 549 17.34 -16.25 -15.88
N THR A 550 16.29 -16.72 -16.54
CA THR A 550 14.98 -16.05 -16.57
C THR A 550 13.95 -16.93 -17.28
N ASN A 551 12.65 -16.68 -17.07
CA ASN A 551 11.56 -17.53 -17.59
C ASN A 551 11.80 -19.02 -17.30
N CYS A 552 12.15 -19.35 -16.05
CA CYS A 552 12.38 -20.74 -15.63
C CYS A 552 13.49 -21.47 -16.41
N THR A 553 14.36 -20.76 -17.14
CA THR A 553 15.33 -21.35 -18.07
C THR A 553 16.69 -20.63 -18.07
N ILE A 554 17.73 -21.35 -18.52
CA ILE A 554 19.04 -20.79 -18.82
C ILE A 554 19.03 -20.26 -20.26
N GLN A 555 19.43 -19.02 -20.46
CA GLN A 555 19.52 -18.40 -21.79
C GLN A 555 20.89 -18.69 -22.41
N ARG A 556 21.02 -19.88 -23.01
CA ARG A 556 22.31 -20.41 -23.49
C ARG A 556 23.05 -19.49 -24.46
N GLU A 557 22.31 -18.84 -25.36
CA GLU A 557 22.85 -17.86 -26.31
C GLU A 557 23.62 -16.71 -25.65
N TYR A 558 23.28 -16.39 -24.40
CA TYR A 558 24.02 -15.43 -23.58
C TYR A 558 25.02 -16.14 -22.67
N THR A 559 24.62 -17.15 -21.89
CA THR A 559 25.51 -17.76 -20.88
C THR A 559 26.78 -18.37 -21.46
N ASP A 560 26.75 -18.82 -22.71
CA ASP A 560 27.94 -19.35 -23.41
C ASP A 560 28.99 -18.25 -23.67
N LEU A 561 28.61 -16.97 -23.63
CA LEU A 561 29.50 -15.80 -23.71
C LEU A 561 30.05 -15.36 -22.35
N PHE A 562 29.50 -15.90 -21.25
CA PHE A 562 29.90 -15.60 -19.87
C PHE A 562 30.18 -16.90 -19.09
N PRO A 563 31.10 -17.77 -19.55
CA PRO A 563 31.28 -19.10 -18.98
C PRO A 563 31.66 -19.08 -17.49
N GLU A 564 32.54 -18.19 -17.05
CA GLU A 564 32.94 -18.12 -15.64
C GLU A 564 31.85 -17.47 -14.78
N THR A 565 31.21 -16.40 -15.24
CA THR A 565 30.07 -15.79 -14.53
C THR A 565 28.96 -16.83 -14.36
N THR A 566 28.66 -17.61 -15.40
CA THR A 566 27.66 -18.69 -15.35
C THR A 566 28.05 -19.75 -14.33
N ARG A 567 29.32 -20.20 -14.34
CA ARG A 567 29.85 -21.16 -13.36
C ARG A 567 29.72 -20.62 -11.94
N ILE A 568 30.08 -19.36 -11.68
CA ILE A 568 29.97 -18.72 -10.37
C ILE A 568 28.50 -18.67 -9.91
N LEU A 569 27.59 -18.25 -10.79
CA LEU A 569 26.16 -18.17 -10.49
C LEU A 569 25.58 -19.54 -10.11
N GLN A 570 25.96 -20.59 -10.84
CA GLN A 570 25.49 -21.95 -10.57
C GLN A 570 26.10 -22.58 -9.33
N THR A 571 27.38 -22.32 -9.05
CA THR A 571 28.12 -23.01 -7.98
C THR A 571 28.11 -22.26 -6.64
N GLN A 572 28.01 -20.93 -6.65
CA GLN A 572 28.11 -20.09 -5.45
C GLN A 572 26.85 -19.24 -5.20
N CYS A 573 25.94 -19.12 -6.17
CA CYS A 573 24.72 -18.31 -6.08
C CYS A 573 23.46 -19.18 -6.30
N ALA A 574 23.43 -20.38 -5.74
CA ALA A 574 22.35 -21.36 -5.94
C ALA A 574 20.95 -20.83 -5.60
N ASP A 575 20.82 -19.94 -4.60
CA ASP A 575 19.54 -19.33 -4.26
C ASP A 575 18.99 -18.41 -5.35
N ALA A 576 19.85 -17.80 -6.18
CA ALA A 576 19.41 -16.99 -7.31
C ALA A 576 19.03 -17.86 -8.51
N THR A 577 19.88 -18.81 -8.87
CA THR A 577 19.59 -19.71 -10.01
C THR A 577 18.39 -20.60 -9.73
N GLY A 578 18.25 -21.12 -8.51
CA GLY A 578 17.09 -21.90 -8.08
C GLY A 578 15.78 -21.09 -8.05
N LEU A 579 15.81 -19.84 -7.58
CA LEU A 579 14.66 -18.93 -7.68
C LEU A 579 14.25 -18.71 -9.14
N ALA A 580 15.23 -18.50 -10.03
CA ALA A 580 14.96 -18.28 -11.45
C ALA A 580 14.31 -19.50 -12.12
N PHE A 581 14.77 -20.71 -11.81
CA PHE A 581 14.13 -21.95 -12.29
C PHE A 581 12.72 -22.15 -11.77
N CYS A 582 12.41 -21.64 -10.57
CA CYS A 582 11.06 -21.69 -9.99
C CYS A 582 10.16 -20.52 -10.44
N GLY A 583 10.59 -19.71 -11.43
CA GLY A 583 9.81 -18.58 -11.94
C GLY A 583 9.61 -17.44 -10.93
N GLY A 584 10.50 -17.33 -9.95
CA GLY A 584 10.42 -16.31 -8.90
C GLY A 584 11.31 -15.09 -9.10
N GLY A 585 12.21 -15.12 -10.08
CA GLY A 585 13.07 -13.99 -10.41
C GLY A 585 14.07 -14.28 -11.50
N ASP A 586 14.99 -13.35 -11.70
CA ASP A 586 15.90 -13.34 -12.83
C ASP A 586 17.34 -13.05 -12.39
N VAL A 587 18.28 -13.46 -13.24
CA VAL A 587 19.67 -13.04 -13.19
C VAL A 587 20.05 -12.47 -14.56
N ILE A 588 20.28 -11.16 -14.59
CA ILE A 588 20.49 -10.39 -15.83
C ILE A 588 21.57 -9.33 -15.64
N PHE A 589 22.30 -8.98 -16.70
CA PHE A 589 22.94 -7.67 -16.72
C PHE A 589 21.90 -6.61 -17.11
N SER A 590 21.63 -5.66 -16.22
CA SER A 590 20.78 -4.51 -16.49
C SER A 590 21.64 -3.33 -16.94
N VAL A 591 21.26 -2.68 -18.04
CA VAL A 591 21.97 -1.56 -18.65
C VAL A 591 21.04 -0.35 -18.77
N LEU A 592 21.46 0.78 -18.19
CA LEU A 592 20.77 2.07 -18.31
C LEU A 592 21.67 3.11 -18.93
N THR A 593 21.11 3.92 -19.83
CA THR A 593 21.76 5.13 -20.35
C THR A 593 21.32 6.36 -19.56
N PRO A 594 22.08 7.47 -19.62
CA PRO A 594 21.65 8.76 -19.08
C PRO A 594 20.30 9.20 -19.67
N GLY A 595 19.53 9.96 -18.89
CA GLY A 595 18.15 10.36 -19.21
C GLY A 595 17.10 9.28 -18.90
N THR A 596 17.50 8.13 -18.37
CA THR A 596 16.57 7.04 -18.04
C THR A 596 15.92 7.24 -16.68
N ARG A 597 14.58 7.15 -16.65
CA ARG A 597 13.80 7.11 -15.41
C ARG A 597 12.87 5.92 -15.45
N LEU A 598 12.98 5.06 -14.44
CA LEU A 598 12.02 4.00 -14.18
C LEU A 598 10.97 4.54 -13.20
N ARG A 599 9.71 4.22 -13.42
CA ARG A 599 8.59 4.63 -12.54
C ARG A 599 8.76 4.03 -11.14
N PRO A 600 8.25 4.67 -10.08
CA PRO A 600 8.06 4.02 -8.79
C PRO A 600 7.18 2.77 -8.96
N HIS A 601 7.66 1.61 -8.53
CA HIS A 601 6.94 0.33 -8.66
C HIS A 601 7.39 -0.65 -7.58
N CYS A 602 6.62 -1.72 -7.37
CA CYS A 602 6.97 -2.83 -6.48
C CYS A 602 7.19 -4.11 -7.29
N GLY A 603 8.13 -4.92 -6.83
CA GLY A 603 8.35 -6.28 -7.31
C GLY A 603 7.16 -7.20 -7.01
N PRO A 604 7.11 -8.36 -7.67
CA PRO A 604 5.96 -9.26 -7.64
C PRO A 604 5.78 -10.00 -6.30
N SER A 605 6.84 -10.13 -5.49
CA SER A 605 6.87 -10.95 -4.29
C SER A 605 7.89 -10.45 -3.25
N ASN A 606 7.56 -10.51 -1.96
CA ASN A 606 8.52 -10.32 -0.86
C ASN A 606 9.26 -11.62 -0.45
N ALA A 607 8.98 -12.74 -1.13
CA ALA A 607 9.70 -14.00 -0.93
C ALA A 607 11.11 -13.99 -1.55
N ARG A 608 11.51 -12.89 -2.20
CA ARG A 608 12.82 -12.69 -2.82
C ARG A 608 13.44 -11.39 -2.33
N LEU A 609 14.76 -11.31 -2.43
CA LEU A 609 15.54 -10.08 -2.37
C LEU A 609 16.24 -9.86 -3.71
N THR A 610 16.69 -8.64 -3.93
CA THR A 610 17.41 -8.24 -5.15
C THR A 610 18.81 -7.75 -4.81
N CYS A 611 19.81 -8.35 -5.45
CA CYS A 611 21.21 -7.95 -5.36
C CYS A 611 21.68 -7.33 -6.68
N HIS A 612 22.19 -6.10 -6.64
CA HIS A 612 22.84 -5.44 -7.77
C HIS A 612 24.35 -5.35 -7.53
N LEU A 613 25.15 -6.14 -8.25
CA LEU A 613 26.61 -5.93 -8.32
C LEU A 613 26.90 -4.83 -9.36
N GLY A 614 27.57 -3.74 -8.95
CA GLY A 614 28.01 -2.70 -9.89
C GLY A 614 29.11 -3.20 -10.82
N ILE A 615 28.84 -3.27 -12.13
CA ILE A 615 29.83 -3.71 -13.14
C ILE A 615 30.57 -2.51 -13.71
N THR A 616 29.80 -1.56 -14.24
CA THR A 616 30.27 -0.27 -14.74
C THR A 616 29.35 0.79 -14.18
N VAL A 617 29.90 1.70 -13.38
CA VAL A 617 29.11 2.75 -12.72
C VAL A 617 29.70 4.11 -13.08
N PRO A 618 28.87 5.09 -13.51
CA PRO A 618 29.33 6.44 -13.77
C PRO A 618 30.13 7.04 -12.60
N ARG A 619 31.24 7.72 -12.91
CA ARG A 619 32.14 8.30 -11.89
C ARG A 619 31.48 9.36 -10.99
N LYS A 620 30.45 10.06 -11.49
CA LYS A 620 29.65 11.01 -10.70
C LYS A 620 28.37 10.30 -10.24
N ARG A 621 28.29 10.01 -8.94
CA ARG A 621 27.13 9.33 -8.31
C ARG A 621 25.87 10.20 -8.30
N ASP A 622 26.01 11.53 -8.28
CA ASP A 622 24.93 12.49 -8.00
C ASP A 622 23.78 12.53 -9.03
N GLY A 623 23.88 11.79 -10.13
CA GLY A 623 22.85 11.68 -11.16
C GLY A 623 22.29 10.27 -11.36
N CYS A 624 22.83 9.22 -10.72
CA CYS A 624 22.40 7.84 -10.93
C CYS A 624 22.15 7.13 -9.59
N PHE A 625 20.88 6.93 -9.25
CA PHE A 625 20.48 6.39 -7.95
C PHE A 625 19.24 5.51 -8.02
N ILE A 626 19.07 4.71 -6.97
CA ILE A 626 17.85 4.00 -6.64
C ILE A 626 17.31 4.53 -5.30
N ARG A 627 16.02 4.82 -5.25
CA ARG A 627 15.27 5.05 -4.00
C ARG A 627 14.45 3.80 -3.72
N VAL A 628 14.44 3.34 -2.47
CA VAL A 628 13.59 2.22 -2.01
C VAL A 628 12.83 2.70 -0.78
N ALA A 629 11.51 2.61 -0.80
CA ALA A 629 10.61 3.16 0.21
C ALA A 629 10.85 4.66 0.48
N ALA A 630 10.85 5.05 1.77
CA ALA A 630 11.15 6.40 2.25
C ALA A 630 12.63 6.60 2.63
N GLU A 631 13.52 5.68 2.24
CA GLU A 631 14.95 5.76 2.53
C GLU A 631 15.64 6.79 1.62
N GLU A 632 16.80 7.28 2.09
CA GLU A 632 17.67 8.12 1.28
C GLU A 632 18.12 7.38 0.00
N PRO A 633 18.10 8.02 -1.18
CA PRO A 633 18.55 7.40 -2.42
C PRO A 633 20.00 6.91 -2.33
N ARG A 634 20.27 5.72 -2.88
CA ARG A 634 21.61 5.12 -2.92
C ARG A 634 22.12 5.02 -4.35
N GLY A 635 23.39 5.31 -4.54
CA GLY A 635 24.11 5.03 -5.79
C GLY A 635 24.71 3.63 -5.78
N TRP A 636 25.18 3.19 -6.95
CA TRP A 636 25.98 1.98 -7.07
C TRP A 636 27.47 2.28 -6.92
N GLU A 637 28.25 1.25 -6.61
CA GLU A 637 29.70 1.29 -6.67
C GLU A 637 30.21 0.10 -7.47
N GLU A 638 31.24 0.32 -8.28
CA GLU A 638 31.87 -0.76 -9.02
C GLU A 638 32.46 -1.81 -8.07
N GLY A 639 32.15 -3.09 -8.33
CA GLY A 639 32.60 -4.22 -7.53
C GLY A 639 31.91 -4.36 -6.17
N ARG A 640 30.88 -3.56 -5.87
CA ARG A 640 30.07 -3.68 -4.65
C ARG A 640 28.64 -4.08 -4.95
N CYS A 641 28.09 -4.88 -4.05
CA CYS A 641 26.71 -5.31 -4.08
C CYS A 641 25.81 -4.34 -3.29
N LEU A 642 24.74 -3.88 -3.93
CA LEU A 642 23.62 -3.21 -3.28
C LEU A 642 22.47 -4.22 -3.15
N VAL A 643 22.08 -4.57 -1.92
CA VAL A 643 21.01 -5.53 -1.64
C VAL A 643 19.79 -4.80 -1.09
N PHE A 644 18.63 -5.03 -1.70
CA PHE A 644 17.36 -4.41 -1.32
C PHE A 644 16.20 -5.38 -1.54
N ASP A 645 15.10 -5.15 -0.84
CA ASP A 645 13.84 -5.87 -1.04
C ASP A 645 13.03 -5.11 -2.11
N ASP A 646 12.96 -5.67 -3.32
CA ASP A 646 12.25 -5.04 -4.43
C ASP A 646 10.73 -5.09 -4.27
N SER A 647 10.18 -5.83 -3.29
CA SER A 647 8.76 -5.76 -2.95
C SER A 647 8.34 -4.43 -2.33
N PHE A 648 9.31 -3.64 -1.86
CA PHE A 648 9.12 -2.23 -1.55
C PHE A 648 9.12 -1.39 -2.82
N GLU A 649 8.33 -0.31 -2.79
CA GLU A 649 8.31 0.68 -3.86
C GLU A 649 9.71 1.20 -4.08
N HIS A 650 10.19 1.08 -5.30
CA HIS A 650 11.49 1.58 -5.68
C HIS A 650 11.46 2.30 -7.02
N GLU A 651 12.37 3.26 -7.16
CA GLU A 651 12.49 4.14 -8.31
C GLU A 651 13.97 4.26 -8.68
N VAL A 652 14.27 4.12 -9.97
CA VAL A 652 15.63 4.30 -10.50
C VAL A 652 15.65 5.52 -11.40
N VAL A 653 16.59 6.43 -11.14
CA VAL A 653 16.80 7.64 -11.93
C VAL A 653 18.26 7.68 -12.37
N PHE A 654 18.46 7.84 -13.68
CA PHE A 654 19.73 8.22 -14.29
C PHE A 654 19.53 9.53 -15.06
N GLN A 655 19.90 10.63 -14.45
CA GLN A 655 19.76 11.97 -15.00
C GLN A 655 20.54 12.14 -16.30
N GLU A 656 20.02 12.98 -17.19
CA GLU A 656 20.73 13.41 -18.38
C GLU A 656 21.88 14.36 -17.97
N PRO A 657 23.08 14.25 -18.57
CA PRO A 657 24.16 15.20 -18.29
C PRO A 657 23.75 16.61 -18.70
N LYS A 658 24.21 17.60 -17.95
CA LYS A 658 24.05 19.01 -18.36
C LYS A 658 24.84 19.27 -19.64
N THR A 659 24.43 20.27 -20.42
CA THR A 659 25.01 20.59 -21.75
C THR A 659 26.54 20.77 -21.77
N ASN A 660 27.16 21.11 -20.64
CA ASN A 660 28.61 21.31 -20.52
C ASN A 660 29.33 20.16 -19.78
N GLU A 661 28.66 19.04 -19.51
CA GLU A 661 29.25 17.89 -18.82
C GLU A 661 29.59 16.77 -19.81
N THR A 662 30.71 16.08 -19.57
CA THR A 662 31.09 14.89 -20.35
C THR A 662 30.05 13.79 -20.17
N TYR A 663 29.75 13.08 -21.25
CA TYR A 663 28.85 11.93 -21.22
C TYR A 663 29.33 10.91 -20.16
N PRO A 664 28.48 10.55 -19.18
CA PRO A 664 28.90 9.78 -18.02
C PRO A 664 29.06 8.27 -18.28
N GLY A 665 28.70 7.79 -19.49
CA GLY A 665 28.66 6.37 -19.83
C GLY A 665 27.37 5.69 -19.39
N GLU A 666 27.27 4.39 -19.68
CA GLU A 666 26.16 3.54 -19.24
C GLU A 666 26.34 3.11 -17.78
N ARG A 667 25.23 2.83 -17.10
CA ARG A 667 25.21 2.14 -15.81
C ARG A 667 24.89 0.68 -16.05
N VAL A 668 25.81 -0.20 -15.68
CA VAL A 668 25.69 -1.65 -15.80
C VAL A 668 25.73 -2.28 -14.41
N VAL A 669 24.71 -3.07 -14.09
CA VAL A 669 24.69 -3.93 -12.90
C VAL A 669 24.41 -5.36 -13.29
N LEU A 670 25.02 -6.33 -12.61
CA LEU A 670 24.51 -7.70 -12.59
C LEU A 670 23.44 -7.76 -11.51
N LEU A 671 22.18 -7.83 -11.95
CA LEU A 671 21.01 -8.03 -11.09
C LEU A 671 20.85 -9.53 -10.88
N ALA A 672 20.75 -9.95 -9.62
CA ALA A 672 20.37 -11.29 -9.23
C ALA A 672 19.24 -11.20 -8.19
N ASN A 673 18.05 -11.67 -8.56
CA ASN A 673 17.03 -11.99 -7.56
C ASN A 673 17.41 -13.30 -6.87
N PHE A 674 17.20 -13.40 -5.56
CA PHE A 674 17.45 -14.62 -4.80
C PHE A 674 16.44 -14.78 -3.68
N TRP A 675 16.25 -16.00 -3.19
CA TRP A 675 15.29 -16.27 -2.12
C TRP A 675 15.55 -15.42 -0.88
N HIS A 676 14.48 -14.87 -0.31
CA HIS A 676 14.54 -14.23 1.00
C HIS A 676 15.08 -15.25 2.02
N PRO A 677 16.05 -14.89 2.89
CA PRO A 677 16.73 -15.84 3.78
C PRO A 677 15.75 -16.63 4.66
N ASP A 678 14.70 -15.96 5.15
CA ASP A 678 13.68 -16.55 6.04
C ASP A 678 12.53 -17.28 5.29
N PHE A 679 12.56 -17.33 3.96
CA PHE A 679 11.51 -18.02 3.20
C PHE A 679 11.63 -19.54 3.31
N SER A 680 10.53 -20.22 3.62
CA SER A 680 10.55 -21.66 3.96
C SER A 680 10.44 -22.59 2.76
N PHE A 681 9.92 -22.13 1.61
CA PHE A 681 9.67 -22.96 0.42
C PHE A 681 10.67 -22.68 -0.71
N LYS A 682 11.93 -22.42 -0.36
CA LYS A 682 12.97 -22.14 -1.37
C LYS A 682 13.12 -23.32 -2.31
N ASN A 683 13.23 -23.01 -3.60
CA ASN A 683 13.44 -23.99 -4.68
C ASN A 683 12.32 -25.04 -4.83
N ASP A 684 11.14 -24.78 -4.27
CA ASP A 684 9.94 -25.56 -4.56
C ASP A 684 9.23 -24.97 -5.80
N PRO A 685 8.97 -25.72 -6.87
CA PRO A 685 8.24 -25.22 -8.04
C PRO A 685 6.83 -24.70 -7.72
N ASP A 686 6.20 -25.19 -6.65
CA ASP A 686 4.88 -24.79 -6.17
C ASP A 686 4.96 -23.79 -5.00
N TRP A 687 6.10 -23.12 -4.80
CA TRP A 687 6.36 -22.22 -3.66
C TRP A 687 5.25 -21.21 -3.41
N ARG A 688 4.67 -20.61 -4.47
CA ARG A 688 3.58 -19.62 -4.35
C ARG A 688 2.34 -20.23 -3.72
N GLN A 689 1.92 -21.40 -4.23
CA GLN A 689 0.75 -22.09 -3.73
C GLN A 689 0.93 -22.48 -2.25
N ARG A 690 2.11 -22.99 -1.89
CA ARG A 690 2.41 -23.38 -0.50
C ARG A 690 2.41 -22.19 0.46
N SER A 691 2.96 -21.05 0.06
CA SER A 691 2.90 -19.84 0.90
C SER A 691 1.52 -19.19 0.91
N ASP A 692 0.75 -19.29 -0.17
CA ASP A 692 -0.64 -18.83 -0.21
C ASP A 692 -1.55 -19.66 0.71
N GLU A 693 -1.33 -20.98 0.86
CA GLU A 693 -2.06 -21.81 1.81
C GLU A 693 -1.79 -21.40 3.28
N MET A 694 -0.58 -20.91 3.59
CA MET A 694 -0.27 -20.32 4.90
C MET A 694 -0.96 -18.96 5.10
N MET A 695 -1.22 -18.22 4.02
CA MET A 695 -2.05 -17.01 4.01
C MET A 695 -3.54 -17.34 4.17
N ALA A 696 -3.97 -18.51 3.72
CA ALA A 696 -5.36 -18.97 3.64
C ALA A 696 -5.96 -19.49 4.97
N SER A 697 -5.25 -19.37 6.10
CA SER A 697 -5.93 -19.40 7.42
C SER A 697 -6.87 -18.20 7.65
N VAL A 698 -6.92 -17.29 6.66
CA VAL A 698 -8.00 -16.35 6.41
C VAL A 698 -8.50 -16.61 4.99
N ASP A 699 -9.72 -17.11 4.88
CA ASP A 699 -10.43 -17.64 3.70
C ASP A 699 -10.20 -16.87 2.37
N VAL A 700 -9.48 -17.47 1.41
CA VAL A 700 -9.29 -16.97 0.03
C VAL A 700 -9.36 -18.15 -0.96
N GLU A 701 -10.51 -18.81 -1.06
CA GLU A 701 -10.80 -19.65 -2.21
C GLU A 701 -11.28 -18.78 -3.40
N SER A 702 -10.60 -18.92 -4.55
CA SER A 702 -11.00 -18.49 -5.91
C SER A 702 -10.53 -17.14 -6.50
N LEU A 703 -9.23 -16.88 -6.55
CA LEU A 703 -8.69 -15.78 -7.38
C LEU A 703 -8.06 -16.24 -8.71
N PRO A 704 -8.60 -15.80 -9.87
CA PRO A 704 -8.16 -16.24 -11.21
C PRO A 704 -6.83 -15.72 -11.73
N GLN A 705 -6.04 -15.00 -10.93
CA GLN A 705 -4.84 -14.29 -11.42
C GLN A 705 -3.51 -15.01 -11.14
N THR A 706 -3.52 -16.14 -10.44
CA THR A 706 -2.32 -16.97 -10.23
C THR A 706 -2.12 -18.05 -11.31
N ALA A 707 -3.03 -18.18 -12.28
CA ALA A 707 -2.97 -19.21 -13.31
C ALA A 707 -2.09 -18.87 -14.55
N MET A 708 -1.43 -17.70 -14.59
CA MET A 708 -0.48 -17.36 -15.68
C MET A 708 0.97 -17.81 -15.43
N MET A 709 1.22 -18.62 -14.40
CA MET A 709 2.55 -19.19 -14.11
C MET A 709 2.59 -20.71 -14.04
N LYS A 710 1.54 -21.39 -14.52
CA LYS A 710 1.55 -22.85 -14.74
C LYS A 710 1.37 -23.17 -16.22
N THR A 711 2.39 -22.86 -17.00
CA THR A 711 2.80 -23.56 -18.24
C THR A 711 4.26 -23.26 -18.51
#